data_AF-A0A3D4PX82-F1
#
_entry.id   AF-A0A3D4PX82-F1
#
_cell.length_a   1.000
_cell.length_b   1.000
_cell.length_c   1.000
_cell.angle_alpha   90.00
_cell.angle_beta   90.00
_cell.angle_gamma   90.00
#
_symmetry.space_group_name_H-M   'P 1'
#
loop_
_entity.id
_entity.type
_entity.pdbx_description
1 polymer ?
#
loop_
_entity_poly.entity_id
_entity_poly.type
_entity_poly.pdbx_seq_one_letter_code
_entity_poly.pdbx_strand_id
1 'polypeptide(L)'
;MKFPLIGKGVVSALISTAALCTTALLGSTTASAQTLTSNQTGTHNGFYYSFWKDSGDASFGLQAAGRYTSQWTNSTNNWVGGKGWNPGGARVVNYSGNYGVDASQNSYLALYGWTKSPLIEYYVIESYGSYNPASCSGGTDYGSFQSDGGTYNVRRCQRVQQPSIEGTQTFYQYFSVRTPKKGFGNISGTITVANHFNFWASKGLNLGSHDYMVLATEGYQSRGSSDITVSQGTGGTSSTPAASSTATTSRSASSVATGGSSGIVVRARGAAGSEHINLRVGGATVAQWTLTNSFQNYTYTGNASGDIQVQFDNDTTGRDVFVDYIQVNGETRQAEDMEYNTGLYANGSCGGGGNSETMHCNGAIGFGYTYDCFSGNCSGGSTGGGTSSTSGGTSSLGGGTSCSGYVGITFDDGPGANTTTLINLLRQNNLTPVTWFNQGQYVANNASLIALQRTVGEVQNHSFTHPHLTSLSYQQIYDELNRTSQAIQNAGAPKPTLFRPPYGETNSNVQQAAQALGMRVIIWDVDSRDWDGASASAIANAANQLQNGQVILMHDANYNNTNAAIAQIATNLRAKGLCAGRIDASTGRAVAPSGGTTPSSVAATSSRSSSPLASSRSSSSVGGSTGGTCQCNWWGTLYPTCKNTASGWGWENNRSCITTSTCNSQGAGGGREICN
;
A
#
# COMPACT_ATOMS: atom_id res chain seq x y z
N MET A 1 6.84 -6.30 76.27
CA MET A 1 5.85 -5.25 75.97
C MET A 1 4.51 -5.92 75.66
N LYS A 2 3.43 -5.19 75.33
CA LYS A 2 2.03 -5.68 75.47
C LYS A 2 1.57 -6.75 74.45
N PHE A 3 0.84 -7.76 74.95
CA PHE A 3 -0.15 -8.65 74.30
C PHE A 3 -1.53 -7.92 74.12
N PRO A 4 -2.66 -8.52 73.65
CA PRO A 4 -2.98 -9.85 73.05
C PRO A 4 -3.53 -9.71 71.59
N LEU A 5 -4.40 -10.51 70.91
CA LEU A 5 -5.16 -11.81 70.97
C LEU A 5 -5.20 -12.33 69.49
N ILE A 6 -5.47 -13.58 69.04
CA ILE A 6 -5.95 -14.89 69.55
C ILE A 6 -7.49 -15.14 69.56
N GLY A 7 -7.97 -15.96 68.60
CA GLY A 7 -9.30 -16.64 68.53
C GLY A 7 -9.92 -16.59 67.11
N LYS A 8 -10.28 -17.65 66.35
CA LYS A 8 -10.69 -19.09 66.47
C LYS A 8 -12.21 -19.35 66.31
N GLY A 9 -12.56 -20.35 65.48
CA GLY A 9 -13.93 -20.79 65.11
C GLY A 9 -14.25 -20.42 63.65
N VAL A 10 -14.46 -21.29 62.64
CA VAL A 10 -14.92 -22.70 62.49
C VAL A 10 -16.43 -22.90 62.69
N VAL A 11 -17.16 -23.23 61.61
CA VAL A 11 -18.13 -24.35 61.46
C VAL A 11 -18.92 -24.24 60.12
N SER A 12 -19.05 -25.39 59.44
CA SER A 12 -20.01 -25.87 58.41
C SER A 12 -20.80 -24.96 57.44
N ALA A 13 -20.99 -25.48 56.23
CA ALA A 13 -21.92 -24.99 55.22
C ALA A 13 -23.38 -25.46 55.45
N LEU A 14 -24.33 -24.79 54.79
CA LEU A 14 -25.71 -25.25 54.61
C LEU A 14 -26.18 -24.96 53.16
N ILE A 15 -26.88 -25.92 52.56
CA ILE A 15 -27.48 -25.80 51.22
C ILE A 15 -28.94 -25.38 51.37
N SER A 16 -29.34 -24.31 50.69
CA SER A 16 -30.75 -23.87 50.62
C SER A 16 -31.12 -23.51 49.17
N THR A 17 -31.71 -24.47 48.45
CA THR A 17 -32.33 -24.21 47.14
C THR A 17 -33.66 -23.49 47.33
N ALA A 18 -33.79 -22.26 46.85
CA ALA A 18 -35.05 -21.52 46.80
C ALA A 18 -35.38 -21.15 45.35
N ALA A 19 -36.26 -21.92 44.71
CA ALA A 19 -36.78 -21.59 43.40
C ALA A 19 -37.96 -20.61 43.55
N LEU A 20 -37.79 -19.36 43.10
CA LEU A 20 -38.91 -18.46 42.84
C LEU A 20 -38.95 -18.14 41.34
N CYS A 21 -40.05 -18.50 40.70
CA CYS A 21 -40.40 -17.97 39.38
C CYS A 21 -40.83 -16.51 39.54
N THR A 22 -39.93 -15.56 39.25
CA THR A 22 -40.31 -14.17 38.98
C THR A 22 -40.44 -13.95 37.48
N THR A 23 -41.52 -13.28 37.09
CA THR A 23 -41.86 -13.01 35.69
C THR A 23 -40.81 -12.12 35.03
N ALA A 24 -40.35 -12.51 33.85
CA ALA A 24 -39.46 -11.69 33.03
C ALA A 24 -40.23 -10.51 32.42
N LEU A 25 -40.43 -9.44 33.22
CA LEU A 25 -40.72 -8.13 32.65
C LEU A 25 -39.51 -7.73 31.80
N LEU A 26 -39.71 -7.60 30.49
CA LEU A 26 -38.78 -6.97 29.57
C LEU A 26 -38.78 -5.45 29.80
N GLY A 27 -38.30 -5.04 30.98
CA GLY A 27 -38.03 -3.65 31.31
C GLY A 27 -36.87 -3.17 30.46
N SER A 28 -37.18 -2.48 29.36
CA SER A 28 -36.20 -1.82 28.50
C SER A 28 -35.58 -0.64 29.25
N THR A 29 -34.59 -0.94 30.08
CA THR A 29 -33.78 0.06 30.79
C THR A 29 -32.97 0.86 29.77
N THR A 30 -33.49 2.02 29.40
CA THR A 30 -32.74 3.03 28.64
C THR A 30 -31.53 3.44 29.49
N ALA A 31 -30.35 2.91 29.15
CA ALA A 31 -29.15 3.20 29.91
C ALA A 31 -28.79 4.68 29.71
N SER A 32 -28.82 5.44 30.81
CA SER A 32 -28.47 6.85 30.84
C SER A 32 -27.07 7.10 30.27
N ALA A 33 -26.83 8.33 29.80
CA ALA A 33 -25.54 8.70 29.27
C ALA A 33 -24.43 8.54 30.33
N GLN A 34 -23.37 7.80 30.00
CA GLN A 34 -22.29 7.46 30.92
C GLN A 34 -20.95 7.89 30.34
N THR A 35 -20.24 8.80 31.00
CA THR A 35 -18.87 9.18 30.64
C THR A 35 -17.85 8.27 31.31
N LEU A 36 -16.99 7.65 30.50
CA LEU A 36 -15.83 6.88 30.94
C LEU A 36 -14.58 7.75 30.86
N THR A 37 -13.69 7.63 31.85
CA THR A 37 -12.38 8.32 31.91
C THR A 37 -11.22 7.37 32.19
N SER A 38 -11.51 6.07 32.35
CA SER A 38 -10.58 4.95 32.54
C SER A 38 -10.96 3.78 31.61
N ASN A 39 -10.00 2.88 31.37
CA ASN A 39 -10.14 1.79 30.39
C ASN A 39 -11.25 0.80 30.78
N GLN A 40 -12.20 0.57 29.90
CA GLN A 40 -13.37 -0.26 30.16
C GLN A 40 -14.00 -0.78 28.85
N THR A 41 -14.52 -2.00 28.89
CA THR A 41 -15.30 -2.61 27.80
C THR A 41 -16.63 -3.14 28.35
N GLY A 42 -17.65 -3.27 27.52
CA GLY A 42 -18.93 -3.86 27.95
C GLY A 42 -20.05 -3.67 26.93
N THR A 43 -21.30 -3.69 27.39
CA THR A 43 -22.49 -3.43 26.56
C THR A 43 -23.30 -2.26 27.09
N HIS A 44 -23.83 -1.41 26.21
CA HIS A 44 -24.65 -0.24 26.56
C HIS A 44 -25.71 0.00 25.47
N ASN A 45 -26.99 0.08 25.86
CA ASN A 45 -28.14 0.23 24.94
C ASN A 45 -28.10 -0.70 23.70
N GLY A 46 -27.77 -1.98 23.90
CA GLY A 46 -27.76 -3.02 22.85
C GLY A 46 -26.47 -3.11 22.01
N PHE A 47 -25.51 -2.20 22.19
CA PHE A 47 -24.22 -2.23 21.49
C PHE A 47 -23.08 -2.62 22.43
N TYR A 48 -22.09 -3.35 21.92
CA TYR A 48 -20.80 -3.50 22.58
C TYR A 48 -20.03 -2.18 22.49
N TYR A 49 -19.20 -1.89 23.49
CA TYR A 49 -18.25 -0.79 23.46
C TYR A 49 -16.87 -1.24 23.96
N SER A 50 -15.84 -0.58 23.44
CA SER A 50 -14.48 -0.62 23.95
C SER A 50 -13.97 0.80 24.11
N PHE A 51 -13.26 1.07 25.21
CA PHE A 51 -12.52 2.30 25.44
C PHE A 51 -11.22 1.98 26.17
N TRP A 52 -10.11 2.42 25.58
CA TRP A 52 -8.75 2.23 26.07
C TRP A 52 -7.91 3.48 25.85
N LYS A 53 -7.04 3.79 26.81
CA LYS A 53 -5.93 4.75 26.68
C LYS A 53 -4.72 4.29 27.50
N ASP A 54 -3.55 4.83 27.18
CA ASP A 54 -2.36 4.67 28.03
C ASP A 54 -2.28 5.74 29.14
N SER A 55 -2.67 6.97 28.83
CA SER A 55 -2.39 8.17 29.62
C SER A 55 -3.26 9.37 29.18
N GLY A 56 -3.22 10.45 29.96
CA GLY A 56 -3.87 11.71 29.61
C GLY A 56 -5.39 11.75 29.82
N ASP A 57 -6.00 12.78 29.25
CA ASP A 57 -7.35 13.26 29.59
C ASP A 57 -8.50 12.66 28.77
N ALA A 58 -8.22 11.85 27.74
CA ALA A 58 -9.25 11.30 26.86
C ALA A 58 -10.45 10.70 27.61
N SER A 59 -11.65 11.03 27.13
CA SER A 59 -12.93 10.68 27.74
C SER A 59 -13.91 10.15 26.69
N PHE A 60 -14.79 9.24 27.11
CA PHE A 60 -15.69 8.50 26.21
C PHE A 60 -17.11 8.42 26.77
N GLY A 61 -18.04 9.15 26.16
CA GLY A 61 -19.45 9.21 26.55
C GLY A 61 -20.30 8.18 25.81
N LEU A 62 -20.79 7.17 26.52
CA LEU A 62 -21.78 6.21 26.05
C LEU A 62 -23.15 6.89 25.97
N GLN A 63 -23.68 7.06 24.75
CA GLN A 63 -25.01 7.67 24.52
C GLN A 63 -26.08 6.59 24.22
N ALA A 64 -27.30 6.99 23.87
CA ALA A 64 -28.36 6.07 23.43
C ALA A 64 -27.97 5.25 22.18
N ALA A 65 -28.49 4.02 22.08
CA ALA A 65 -28.21 3.07 20.99
C ALA A 65 -26.69 2.97 20.68
N GLY A 66 -26.32 2.94 19.39
CA GLY A 66 -24.93 2.86 18.93
C GLY A 66 -24.18 4.18 18.94
N ARG A 67 -24.72 5.27 19.54
CA ARG A 67 -24.04 6.56 19.62
C ARG A 67 -23.01 6.62 20.74
N TYR A 68 -21.85 7.21 20.46
CA TYR A 68 -20.85 7.58 21.43
C TYR A 68 -20.30 8.98 21.15
N THR A 69 -19.81 9.63 22.19
CA THR A 69 -19.06 10.91 22.11
C THR A 69 -17.65 10.71 22.67
N SER A 70 -16.65 11.45 22.17
CA SER A 70 -15.31 11.48 22.77
C SER A 70 -14.71 12.89 22.74
N GLN A 71 -13.83 13.17 23.69
CA GLN A 71 -13.01 14.39 23.73
C GLN A 71 -11.64 14.06 24.33
N TRP A 72 -10.57 14.59 23.73
CA TRP A 72 -9.19 14.44 24.19
C TRP A 72 -8.35 15.67 23.82
N THR A 73 -7.32 15.98 24.61
CA THR A 73 -6.34 17.02 24.29
C THR A 73 -4.94 16.43 24.09
N ASN A 74 -3.99 17.27 23.66
CA ASN A 74 -2.57 16.94 23.49
C ASN A 74 -1.88 16.36 24.75
N SER A 75 -2.55 16.29 25.90
CA SER A 75 -2.08 15.56 27.08
C SER A 75 -2.26 14.03 26.99
N THR A 76 -3.06 13.54 26.03
CA THR A 76 -3.26 12.12 25.73
C THR A 76 -2.20 11.61 24.75
N ASN A 77 -1.43 10.58 25.15
CA ASN A 77 -0.42 9.97 24.28
C ASN A 77 -1.04 8.98 23.28
N ASN A 78 -1.83 7.98 23.71
CA ASN A 78 -2.73 7.25 22.82
C ASN A 78 -4.05 6.86 23.48
N TRP A 79 -5.14 6.93 22.71
CA TRP A 79 -6.44 6.37 23.07
C TRP A 79 -7.21 5.84 21.86
N VAL A 80 -8.01 4.80 22.05
CA VAL A 80 -8.97 4.27 21.08
C VAL A 80 -10.29 3.94 21.75
N GLY A 81 -11.41 4.26 21.11
CA GLY A 81 -12.72 3.86 21.61
C GLY A 81 -13.85 3.97 20.59
N GLY A 82 -14.85 3.11 20.74
CA GLY A 82 -15.93 2.96 19.77
C GLY A 82 -17.09 2.08 20.24
N LYS A 83 -18.15 2.03 19.42
CA LYS A 83 -19.32 1.15 19.61
C LYS A 83 -19.53 0.21 18.42
N GLY A 84 -20.14 -0.94 18.69
CA GLY A 84 -20.40 -2.00 17.70
C GLY A 84 -20.85 -3.28 18.36
N TRP A 85 -20.15 -4.39 18.11
CA TRP A 85 -20.59 -5.75 18.41
C TRP A 85 -19.45 -6.62 18.95
N ASN A 86 -19.77 -7.59 19.80
CA ASN A 86 -18.91 -8.72 20.15
C ASN A 86 -19.76 -10.00 20.20
N PRO A 87 -19.49 -11.01 19.35
CA PRO A 87 -18.49 -11.02 18.29
C PRO A 87 -18.83 -10.05 17.14
N GLY A 88 -17.79 -9.66 16.41
CA GLY A 88 -17.82 -8.87 15.19
C GLY A 88 -18.29 -9.67 13.97
N GLY A 89 -17.55 -9.60 12.87
CA GLY A 89 -17.89 -10.36 11.66
C GLY A 89 -18.79 -9.62 10.67
N ALA A 90 -18.87 -10.19 9.46
CA ALA A 90 -19.46 -9.57 8.28
C ALA A 90 -20.92 -9.13 8.50
N ARG A 91 -21.17 -7.84 8.24
CA ARG A 91 -22.47 -7.16 8.28
C ARG A 91 -22.37 -5.85 7.47
N VAL A 92 -23.49 -5.17 7.29
CA VAL A 92 -23.50 -3.78 6.81
C VAL A 92 -23.43 -2.86 8.02
N VAL A 93 -22.43 -1.98 8.10
CA VAL A 93 -22.27 -1.00 9.18
C VAL A 93 -22.60 0.39 8.63
N ASN A 94 -23.65 1.01 9.14
CA ASN A 94 -24.03 2.38 8.79
C ASN A 94 -23.57 3.32 9.90
N TYR A 95 -22.99 4.46 9.55
CA TYR A 95 -22.54 5.45 10.51
C TYR A 95 -22.83 6.89 10.09
N SER A 96 -23.01 7.76 11.08
CA SER A 96 -23.19 9.20 10.90
C SER A 96 -22.83 9.99 12.15
N GLY A 97 -22.38 11.23 11.99
CA GLY A 97 -22.04 12.10 13.10
C GLY A 97 -21.04 13.20 12.74
N ASN A 98 -20.27 13.64 13.74
CA ASN A 98 -19.23 14.64 13.61
C ASN A 98 -17.86 14.09 14.07
N TYR A 99 -16.87 14.13 13.18
CA TYR A 99 -15.47 13.83 13.45
C TYR A 99 -14.71 15.16 13.59
N GLY A 100 -14.80 15.75 14.78
CA GLY A 100 -14.27 17.07 15.14
C GLY A 100 -12.76 17.06 15.39
N VAL A 101 -12.01 16.79 14.34
CA VAL A 101 -10.54 16.68 14.31
C VAL A 101 -10.01 17.57 13.18
N ASP A 102 -8.85 18.21 13.38
CA ASP A 102 -8.18 18.98 12.33
C ASP A 102 -7.19 18.12 11.52
N ALA A 103 -6.96 18.46 10.25
CA ALA A 103 -6.09 17.70 9.35
C ALA A 103 -4.62 17.59 9.81
N SER A 104 -4.15 18.48 10.70
CA SER A 104 -2.80 18.40 11.30
C SER A 104 -2.68 17.36 12.42
N GLN A 105 -3.78 16.86 12.97
CA GLN A 105 -3.80 16.01 14.15
C GLN A 105 -3.62 14.54 13.80
N ASN A 106 -2.83 13.78 14.57
CA ASN A 106 -2.75 12.34 14.38
C ASN A 106 -3.93 11.65 15.09
N SER A 107 -4.93 11.30 14.30
CA SER A 107 -6.18 10.65 14.72
C SER A 107 -6.87 10.04 13.49
N TYR A 108 -7.75 9.07 13.70
CA TYR A 108 -8.49 8.41 12.63
C TYR A 108 -9.87 7.92 13.07
N LEU A 109 -10.78 7.85 12.10
CA LEU A 109 -12.09 7.22 12.20
C LEU A 109 -12.09 5.95 11.35
N ALA A 110 -12.26 4.80 11.98
CA ALA A 110 -12.15 3.50 11.33
C ALA A 110 -13.10 2.46 11.94
N LEU A 111 -13.56 1.51 11.11
CA LEU A 111 -14.08 0.25 11.65
C LEU A 111 -12.89 -0.57 12.12
N TYR A 112 -12.89 -0.95 13.39
CA TYR A 112 -11.78 -1.57 14.11
C TYR A 112 -12.24 -2.89 14.74
N GLY A 113 -11.40 -3.92 14.73
CA GLY A 113 -11.74 -5.17 15.41
C GLY A 113 -10.61 -6.18 15.42
N TRP A 114 -10.91 -7.34 16.00
CA TRP A 114 -9.95 -8.42 16.19
C TRP A 114 -10.49 -9.78 15.77
N THR A 115 -9.58 -10.69 15.44
CA THR A 115 -9.84 -12.14 15.35
C THR A 115 -8.78 -12.92 16.10
N LYS A 116 -9.11 -14.15 16.48
CA LYS A 116 -8.25 -15.13 17.16
C LYS A 116 -8.07 -16.36 16.30
N SER A 117 -6.88 -16.96 16.34
CA SER A 117 -6.49 -18.13 15.51
C SER A 117 -6.82 -17.99 14.01
N PRO A 118 -6.07 -17.17 13.23
CA PRO A 118 -4.93 -16.34 13.63
C PRO A 118 -5.32 -15.12 14.45
N LEU A 119 -4.40 -14.68 15.32
CA LEU A 119 -4.50 -13.39 15.99
C LEU A 119 -4.25 -12.27 14.98
N ILE A 120 -5.31 -11.54 14.63
CA ILE A 120 -5.29 -10.42 13.67
C ILE A 120 -6.02 -9.24 14.29
N GLU A 121 -5.40 -8.07 14.19
CA GLU A 121 -6.06 -6.77 14.37
C GLU A 121 -6.46 -6.24 12.99
N TYR A 122 -7.61 -5.59 12.83
CA TYR A 122 -8.01 -5.09 11.51
C TYR A 122 -8.74 -3.75 11.54
N TYR A 123 -8.57 -3.01 10.44
CA TYR A 123 -9.06 -1.65 10.25
C TYR A 123 -9.66 -1.45 8.84
N VAL A 124 -10.83 -0.82 8.76
CA VAL A 124 -11.32 -0.13 7.55
C VAL A 124 -11.35 1.36 7.86
N ILE A 125 -10.42 2.12 7.30
CA ILE A 125 -10.16 3.53 7.63
C ILE A 125 -10.91 4.42 6.64
N GLU A 126 -11.90 5.16 7.17
CA GLU A 126 -12.70 6.12 6.41
C GLU A 126 -12.04 7.49 6.36
N SER A 127 -11.48 7.95 7.47
CA SER A 127 -10.74 9.20 7.57
C SER A 127 -9.56 9.08 8.53
N TYR A 128 -8.53 9.88 8.27
CA TYR A 128 -7.36 10.05 9.13
C TYR A 128 -6.83 11.48 9.00
N GLY A 129 -6.19 12.01 10.03
CA GLY A 129 -5.59 13.35 10.02
C GLY A 129 -4.22 13.39 9.34
N SER A 130 -3.17 13.75 10.07
CA SER A 130 -1.83 13.97 9.54
C SER A 130 -1.01 12.71 9.27
N TYR A 131 -1.44 11.56 9.78
CA TYR A 131 -0.76 10.27 9.64
C TYR A 131 -1.71 9.20 9.11
N ASN A 132 -1.28 8.42 8.11
CA ASN A 132 -2.04 7.27 7.61
C ASN A 132 -1.74 6.04 8.50
N PRO A 133 -2.73 5.45 9.21
CA PRO A 133 -2.50 4.37 10.18
C PRO A 133 -1.88 3.10 9.58
N ALA A 134 -2.11 2.83 8.29
CA ALA A 134 -1.51 1.70 7.58
C ALA A 134 -0.01 1.90 7.26
N SER A 135 0.57 3.06 7.60
CA SER A 135 2.00 3.34 7.40
C SER A 135 2.83 2.50 8.38
N CYS A 136 3.51 1.50 7.84
CA CYS A 136 4.28 0.55 8.63
C CYS A 136 5.49 0.03 7.86
N SER A 137 6.62 -0.10 8.56
CA SER A 137 7.83 -0.73 8.04
C SER A 137 7.58 -2.22 7.75
N GLY A 138 8.12 -2.74 6.64
CA GLY A 138 7.91 -4.11 6.19
C GLY A 138 6.49 -4.46 5.74
N GLY A 139 5.55 -3.51 5.76
CA GLY A 139 4.16 -3.76 5.35
C GLY A 139 4.02 -4.12 3.88
N THR A 140 3.10 -5.04 3.60
CA THR A 140 2.82 -5.61 2.27
C THR A 140 1.53 -5.03 1.71
N ASP A 141 1.56 -4.45 0.51
CA ASP A 141 0.35 -3.99 -0.20
C ASP A 141 -0.22 -5.13 -1.07
N TYR A 142 -1.55 -5.15 -1.23
CA TYR A 142 -2.28 -6.21 -1.94
C TYR A 142 -3.16 -5.70 -3.10
N GLY A 143 -2.93 -4.44 -3.50
CA GLY A 143 -3.75 -3.70 -4.46
C GLY A 143 -4.94 -3.03 -3.78
N SER A 144 -5.97 -2.73 -4.57
CA SER A 144 -7.18 -2.04 -4.13
C SER A 144 -8.44 -2.66 -4.71
N PHE A 145 -9.60 -2.22 -4.20
CA PHE A 145 -10.93 -2.55 -4.72
C PHE A 145 -11.92 -1.42 -4.42
N GLN A 146 -13.04 -1.41 -5.13
CA GLN A 146 -14.18 -0.53 -4.84
C GLN A 146 -15.14 -1.22 -3.86
N SER A 147 -15.60 -0.48 -2.86
CA SER A 147 -16.78 -0.83 -2.03
C SER A 147 -17.40 0.48 -1.55
N ASP A 148 -18.73 0.53 -1.36
CA ASP A 148 -19.39 1.70 -0.75
C ASP A 148 -18.89 3.04 -1.34
N GLY A 149 -18.78 3.07 -2.69
CA GLY A 149 -18.24 4.16 -3.54
C GLY A 149 -16.82 4.69 -3.25
N GLY A 150 -16.07 4.03 -2.36
CA GLY A 150 -14.66 4.32 -2.08
C GLY A 150 -13.70 3.28 -2.64
N THR A 151 -12.56 3.73 -3.17
CA THR A 151 -11.43 2.84 -3.45
C THR A 151 -10.67 2.58 -2.15
N TYR A 152 -10.59 1.33 -1.72
CA TYR A 152 -9.80 0.96 -0.54
C TYR A 152 -8.46 0.35 -0.96
N ASN A 153 -7.37 1.03 -0.64
CA ASN A 153 -6.02 0.47 -0.73
C ASN A 153 -5.79 -0.52 0.40
N VAL A 154 -5.36 -1.75 0.09
CA VAL A 154 -5.25 -2.84 1.06
C VAL A 154 -3.80 -3.14 1.40
N ARG A 155 -3.51 -3.18 2.71
CA ARG A 155 -2.16 -3.36 3.25
C ARG A 155 -2.17 -4.24 4.49
N ARG A 156 -1.13 -5.06 4.67
CA ARG A 156 -0.85 -5.82 5.90
C ARG A 156 0.38 -5.24 6.57
N CYS A 157 0.30 -4.96 7.86
CA CYS A 157 1.43 -4.61 8.72
C CYS A 157 1.71 -5.72 9.74
N GLN A 158 2.93 -5.79 10.28
CA GLN A 158 3.24 -6.66 11.41
C GLN A 158 3.52 -5.83 12.65
N ARG A 159 2.96 -6.27 13.79
CA ARG A 159 3.19 -5.71 15.12
C ARG A 159 3.98 -6.76 15.90
N VAL A 160 5.20 -6.42 16.31
CA VAL A 160 6.14 -7.34 16.97
C VAL A 160 6.24 -7.00 18.45
N GLN A 161 5.94 -7.97 19.32
CA GLN A 161 5.87 -7.80 20.79
C GLN A 161 5.09 -6.55 21.21
N GLN A 162 3.85 -6.41 20.73
CA GLN A 162 2.95 -5.30 21.03
C GLN A 162 1.74 -5.79 21.86
N PRO A 163 1.08 -4.90 22.62
CA PRO A 163 -0.19 -5.23 23.28
C PRO A 163 -1.25 -5.72 22.28
N SER A 164 -2.07 -6.66 22.73
CA SER A 164 -3.19 -7.25 21.97
C SER A 164 -4.27 -7.77 22.93
N ILE A 165 -5.40 -8.23 22.39
CA ILE A 165 -6.43 -8.92 23.17
C ILE A 165 -6.00 -10.30 23.74
N GLU A 166 -4.80 -10.78 23.38
CA GLU A 166 -4.17 -12.00 23.92
C GLU A 166 -2.83 -11.69 24.62
N GLY A 167 -2.69 -10.48 25.17
CA GLY A 167 -1.49 -10.01 25.88
C GLY A 167 -0.43 -9.41 24.94
N THR A 168 0.83 -9.38 25.36
CA THR A 168 1.93 -8.92 24.49
C THR A 168 2.25 -10.02 23.47
N GLN A 169 1.98 -9.75 22.19
CA GLN A 169 2.05 -10.76 21.12
C GLN A 169 2.78 -10.23 19.88
N THR A 170 3.08 -11.13 18.94
CA THR A 170 3.46 -10.76 17.57
C THR A 170 2.35 -11.19 16.62
N PHE A 171 1.72 -10.21 15.96
CA PHE A 171 0.51 -10.39 15.16
C PHE A 171 0.55 -9.55 13.88
N TYR A 172 -0.37 -9.81 12.96
CA TYR A 172 -0.56 -8.98 11.77
C TYR A 172 -1.75 -8.03 11.97
N GLN A 173 -1.63 -6.83 11.40
CA GLN A 173 -2.72 -5.88 11.20
C GLN A 173 -3.15 -5.93 9.73
N TYR A 174 -4.46 -5.98 9.46
CA TYR A 174 -5.02 -5.85 8.10
C TYR A 174 -5.71 -4.48 7.95
N PHE A 175 -5.42 -3.79 6.84
CA PHE A 175 -5.95 -2.46 6.55
C PHE A 175 -6.67 -2.41 5.21
N SER A 176 -7.81 -1.72 5.18
CA SER A 176 -8.42 -1.11 4.00
C SER A 176 -8.44 0.40 4.22
N VAL A 177 -7.75 1.18 3.38
CA VAL A 177 -7.65 2.65 3.53
C VAL A 177 -8.42 3.35 2.42
N ARG A 178 -9.51 4.06 2.75
CA ARG A 178 -10.33 4.77 1.76
C ARG A 178 -9.50 5.84 1.06
N THR A 179 -9.60 5.86 -0.27
CA THR A 179 -8.87 6.72 -1.19
C THR A 179 -9.85 7.28 -2.21
N PRO A 180 -10.08 8.61 -2.25
CA PRO A 180 -9.66 9.60 -1.24
C PRO A 180 -10.25 9.28 0.14
N LYS A 181 -9.54 9.69 1.20
CA LYS A 181 -10.06 9.66 2.58
C LYS A 181 -11.22 10.66 2.72
N LYS A 182 -12.20 10.36 3.57
CA LYS A 182 -13.28 11.30 3.89
C LYS A 182 -12.75 12.49 4.71
N GLY A 183 -13.49 13.60 4.67
CA GLY A 183 -13.15 14.84 5.35
C GLY A 183 -13.29 14.80 6.88
N PHE A 184 -13.36 15.99 7.48
CA PHE A 184 -13.54 16.23 8.91
C PHE A 184 -14.82 17.03 9.14
N GLY A 185 -15.28 17.11 10.38
CA GLY A 185 -16.60 17.67 10.70
C GLY A 185 -17.71 16.65 10.48
N ASN A 186 -18.84 17.07 9.90
CA ASN A 186 -19.94 16.17 9.58
C ASN A 186 -19.48 15.04 8.63
N ILE A 187 -19.71 13.79 9.03
CA ILE A 187 -19.25 12.60 8.31
C ILE A 187 -20.27 11.46 8.44
N SER A 188 -20.44 10.70 7.37
CA SER A 188 -21.31 9.52 7.33
C SER A 188 -20.82 8.49 6.31
N GLY A 189 -21.42 7.30 6.34
CA GLY A 189 -21.19 6.28 5.33
C GLY A 189 -21.79 4.93 5.66
N THR A 190 -21.67 4.05 4.68
CA THR A 190 -21.89 2.62 4.81
C THR A 190 -20.53 1.93 4.67
N ILE A 191 -20.29 0.88 5.46
CA ILE A 191 -19.16 -0.03 5.30
C ILE A 191 -19.74 -1.42 5.12
N THR A 192 -19.67 -1.95 3.90
CA THR A 192 -20.10 -3.31 3.59
C THR A 192 -18.95 -4.27 3.94
N VAL A 193 -18.84 -4.59 5.23
CA VAL A 193 -17.70 -5.31 5.85
C VAL A 193 -17.35 -6.61 5.12
N ALA A 194 -18.36 -7.29 4.56
CA ALA A 194 -18.18 -8.48 3.73
C ALA A 194 -17.22 -8.25 2.54
N ASN A 195 -17.26 -7.09 1.88
CA ASN A 195 -16.43 -6.80 0.71
C ASN A 195 -14.95 -6.70 1.11
N HIS A 196 -14.66 -6.05 2.25
CA HIS A 196 -13.31 -5.98 2.81
C HIS A 196 -12.77 -7.37 3.16
N PHE A 197 -13.55 -8.16 3.90
CA PHE A 197 -13.13 -9.49 4.34
C PHE A 197 -12.96 -10.45 3.15
N ASN A 198 -13.84 -10.38 2.15
CA ASN A 198 -13.75 -11.16 0.92
C ASN A 198 -12.51 -10.77 0.09
N PHE A 199 -12.21 -9.47 -0.05
CA PHE A 199 -10.99 -9.05 -0.74
C PHE A 199 -9.74 -9.50 0.03
N TRP A 200 -9.70 -9.33 1.35
CA TRP A 200 -8.59 -9.81 2.19
C TRP A 200 -8.38 -11.34 2.01
N ALA A 201 -9.43 -12.14 2.10
CA ALA A 201 -9.37 -13.59 1.85
C ALA A 201 -8.88 -13.92 0.42
N SER A 202 -9.32 -13.18 -0.61
CA SER A 202 -8.85 -13.36 -2.00
C SER A 202 -7.34 -13.10 -2.20
N LYS A 203 -6.70 -12.45 -1.22
CA LYS A 203 -5.28 -12.12 -1.17
C LYS A 203 -4.50 -12.97 -0.17
N GLY A 204 -5.13 -13.98 0.43
CA GLY A 204 -4.54 -14.82 1.48
C GLY A 204 -4.42 -14.15 2.85
N LEU A 205 -5.06 -12.99 3.05
CA LEU A 205 -5.19 -12.33 4.35
C LEU A 205 -6.37 -12.94 5.11
N ASN A 206 -6.16 -14.17 5.59
CA ASN A 206 -7.20 -14.95 6.25
C ASN A 206 -7.46 -14.46 7.67
N LEU A 207 -8.72 -14.11 7.95
CA LEU A 207 -9.21 -13.79 9.30
C LEU A 207 -9.49 -15.07 10.11
N GLY A 208 -9.34 -14.98 11.43
CA GLY A 208 -9.69 -16.04 12.37
C GLY A 208 -11.11 -15.95 12.89
N SER A 209 -11.37 -16.59 14.05
CA SER A 209 -12.63 -16.43 14.78
C SER A 209 -12.76 -15.01 15.33
N HIS A 210 -13.85 -14.31 15.04
CA HIS A 210 -14.05 -12.92 15.45
C HIS A 210 -14.17 -12.75 16.97
N ASP A 211 -13.40 -11.80 17.51
CA ASP A 211 -13.69 -11.14 18.79
C ASP A 211 -14.50 -9.86 18.49
N TYR A 212 -14.37 -8.79 19.26
CA TYR A 212 -15.12 -7.55 19.01
C TYR A 212 -14.81 -6.86 17.67
N MET A 213 -15.79 -6.07 17.22
CA MET A 213 -15.69 -5.11 16.12
C MET A 213 -16.52 -3.87 16.45
N VAL A 214 -15.90 -2.69 16.41
CA VAL A 214 -16.49 -1.38 16.72
C VAL A 214 -16.15 -0.37 15.63
N LEU A 215 -17.01 0.60 15.37
CA LEU A 215 -16.54 1.83 14.70
C LEU A 215 -15.90 2.70 15.78
N ALA A 216 -14.61 2.97 15.62
CA ALA A 216 -13.78 3.63 16.61
C ALA A 216 -13.21 4.97 16.09
N THR A 217 -13.04 5.87 17.05
CA THR A 217 -12.12 7.00 16.95
C THR A 217 -10.84 6.63 17.70
N GLU A 218 -9.68 6.85 17.09
CA GLU A 218 -8.36 6.72 17.74
C GLU A 218 -7.61 8.05 17.64
N GLY A 219 -6.82 8.41 18.66
CA GLY A 219 -6.09 9.67 18.73
C GLY A 219 -4.73 9.52 19.43
N TYR A 220 -3.66 9.82 18.70
CA TYR A 220 -2.28 9.68 19.14
C TYR A 220 -1.57 11.04 19.20
N GLN A 221 -1.07 11.43 20.38
CA GLN A 221 -0.32 12.68 20.62
C GLN A 221 -1.00 13.92 20.01
N SER A 222 -2.32 14.02 20.15
CA SER A 222 -3.17 14.96 19.42
C SER A 222 -4.33 15.46 20.27
N ARG A 223 -5.15 16.36 19.72
CA ARG A 223 -6.43 16.79 20.30
C ARG A 223 -7.57 16.59 19.31
N GLY A 224 -8.78 16.43 19.84
CA GLY A 224 -9.98 16.36 19.03
C GLY A 224 -11.23 16.01 19.80
N SER A 225 -12.29 15.79 19.05
CA SER A 225 -13.56 15.28 19.54
C SER A 225 -14.25 14.42 18.49
N SER A 226 -15.15 13.54 18.92
CA SER A 226 -16.06 12.87 18.00
C SER A 226 -17.45 12.73 18.62
N ASP A 227 -18.47 12.70 17.79
CA ASP A 227 -19.85 12.39 18.16
C ASP A 227 -20.42 11.52 17.05
N ILE A 228 -20.41 10.20 17.24
CA ILE A 228 -20.57 9.22 16.16
C ILE A 228 -21.67 8.22 16.55
N THR A 229 -22.64 8.05 15.65
CA THR A 229 -23.72 7.07 15.75
C THR A 229 -23.43 5.89 14.84
N VAL A 230 -23.43 4.69 15.42
CA VAL A 230 -23.24 3.42 14.72
C VAL A 230 -24.58 2.67 14.65
N SER A 231 -24.85 2.00 13.53
CA SER A 231 -25.99 1.08 13.40
C SER A 231 -25.67 -0.08 12.45
N GLN A 232 -26.44 -1.17 12.55
CA GLN A 232 -26.36 -2.28 11.60
C GLN A 232 -27.42 -2.08 10.51
N GLY A 233 -27.00 -2.05 9.25
CA GLY A 233 -27.92 -2.06 8.12
C GLY A 233 -28.58 -3.43 7.93
N THR A 234 -29.80 -3.44 7.39
CA THR A 234 -30.46 -4.66 6.90
C THR A 234 -29.74 -5.14 5.64
N GLY A 235 -28.81 -6.10 5.81
CA GLY A 235 -28.00 -6.61 4.71
C GLY A 235 -28.82 -7.39 3.70
N GLY A 236 -28.80 -6.96 2.43
CA GLY A 236 -29.27 -7.76 1.31
C GLY A 236 -28.27 -8.87 0.96
N THR A 237 -28.77 -10.06 0.62
CA THR A 237 -27.95 -11.21 0.24
C THR A 237 -28.14 -11.60 -1.22
N SER A 238 -27.01 -11.91 -1.87
CA SER A 238 -26.88 -12.56 -3.19
C SER A 238 -27.29 -11.79 -4.46
N SER A 239 -26.40 -11.88 -5.46
CA SER A 239 -26.72 -11.80 -6.88
C SER A 239 -25.66 -12.56 -7.71
N THR A 240 -25.69 -13.90 -7.65
CA THR A 240 -25.13 -14.73 -8.74
C THR A 240 -26.00 -14.56 -10.00
N PRO A 241 -25.46 -14.77 -11.22
CA PRO A 241 -26.05 -14.20 -12.44
C PRO A 241 -27.37 -14.86 -12.83
N ALA A 242 -28.40 -14.03 -13.03
CA ALA A 242 -29.70 -14.43 -13.59
C ALA A 242 -29.80 -14.09 -15.08
N ALA A 243 -30.53 -14.92 -15.82
CA ALA A 243 -30.53 -14.94 -17.28
C ALA A 243 -31.17 -13.72 -17.95
N SER A 244 -30.84 -13.53 -19.23
CA SER A 244 -31.47 -12.58 -20.14
C SER A 244 -32.99 -12.77 -20.26
N SER A 245 -33.75 -11.68 -20.14
CA SER A 245 -35.13 -11.59 -20.65
C SER A 245 -35.31 -10.30 -21.44
N THR A 246 -35.70 -10.43 -22.72
CA THR A 246 -35.81 -9.31 -23.65
C THR A 246 -37.11 -8.55 -23.45
N ALA A 247 -37.04 -7.25 -23.16
CA ALA A 247 -38.20 -6.36 -23.12
C ALA A 247 -37.94 -5.13 -24.02
N THR A 248 -38.38 -5.20 -25.27
CA THR A 248 -38.15 -4.15 -26.27
C THR A 248 -39.24 -3.08 -26.23
N THR A 249 -38.91 -1.87 -25.75
CA THR A 249 -39.68 -0.65 -26.03
C THR A 249 -38.76 0.42 -26.59
N SER A 250 -38.91 0.71 -27.88
CA SER A 250 -38.08 1.65 -28.62
C SER A 250 -38.57 3.09 -28.51
N ARG A 251 -37.65 4.06 -28.68
CA ARG A 251 -37.84 5.15 -29.65
C ARG A 251 -36.56 5.91 -30.01
N SER A 252 -36.38 6.08 -31.32
CA SER A 252 -35.68 7.18 -32.00
C SER A 252 -34.25 7.52 -31.58
N ALA A 253 -33.29 7.05 -32.38
CA ALA A 253 -31.91 7.54 -32.38
C ALA A 253 -31.79 8.94 -33.02
N SER A 254 -30.70 9.64 -32.72
CA SER A 254 -30.09 10.62 -33.62
C SER A 254 -28.63 10.22 -33.81
N SER A 255 -28.21 9.97 -35.05
CA SER A 255 -26.90 9.43 -35.39
C SER A 255 -26.01 10.48 -36.05
N VAL A 256 -24.89 10.83 -35.42
CA VAL A 256 -23.86 11.70 -36.04
C VAL A 256 -22.46 11.14 -35.77
N ALA A 257 -21.73 10.92 -36.86
CA ALA A 257 -20.27 10.79 -37.01
C ALA A 257 -19.47 9.96 -35.96
N THR A 258 -19.11 8.75 -36.34
CA THR A 258 -17.85 8.13 -35.91
C THR A 258 -16.66 8.93 -36.47
N GLY A 259 -15.86 9.53 -35.60
CA GLY A 259 -14.60 10.20 -35.94
C GLY A 259 -13.61 10.08 -34.77
N GLY A 260 -12.51 9.37 -34.98
CA GLY A 260 -11.59 9.04 -33.90
C GLY A 260 -10.74 10.22 -33.43
N SER A 261 -10.81 10.54 -32.14
CA SER A 261 -9.91 11.49 -31.48
C SER A 261 -9.54 11.01 -30.08
N SER A 262 -8.24 11.01 -29.76
CA SER A 262 -7.74 10.77 -28.40
C SER A 262 -7.93 12.04 -27.58
N GLY A 263 -9.06 12.15 -26.91
CA GLY A 263 -9.45 13.33 -26.15
C GLY A 263 -10.45 13.03 -25.04
N ILE A 264 -10.75 14.05 -24.25
CA ILE A 264 -11.75 14.03 -23.19
C ILE A 264 -12.82 15.06 -23.55
N VAL A 265 -14.08 14.63 -23.62
CA VAL A 265 -15.24 15.52 -23.72
C VAL A 265 -15.85 15.67 -22.33
N VAL A 266 -16.21 16.88 -21.93
CA VAL A 266 -17.00 17.18 -20.73
C VAL A 266 -18.31 17.80 -21.19
N ARG A 267 -19.45 17.17 -20.91
CA ARG A 267 -20.78 17.75 -21.20
C ARG A 267 -21.29 18.46 -19.96
N ALA A 268 -21.33 19.79 -19.98
CA ALA A 268 -21.66 20.60 -18.81
C ALA A 268 -22.44 21.88 -19.16
N ARG A 269 -23.03 22.51 -18.15
CA ARG A 269 -23.59 23.86 -18.18
C ARG A 269 -23.44 24.57 -16.84
N GLY A 270 -23.50 25.90 -16.88
CA GLY A 270 -23.75 26.71 -15.70
C GLY A 270 -25.25 26.94 -15.46
N ALA A 271 -25.60 27.48 -14.29
CA ALA A 271 -26.92 28.06 -14.01
C ALA A 271 -27.05 29.43 -14.69
N ALA A 272 -26.05 30.30 -14.48
CA ALA A 272 -26.01 31.67 -14.97
C ALA A 272 -25.39 31.79 -16.38
N GLY A 273 -24.48 30.89 -16.76
CA GLY A 273 -23.70 30.99 -17.99
C GLY A 273 -22.46 31.88 -17.85
N SER A 274 -21.84 31.88 -16.66
CA SER A 274 -20.55 32.54 -16.37
C SER A 274 -19.66 31.73 -15.42
N GLU A 275 -20.11 30.53 -15.05
CA GLU A 275 -19.40 29.53 -14.28
C GLU A 275 -18.16 29.06 -15.03
N HIS A 276 -17.07 28.79 -14.30
CA HIS A 276 -15.80 28.35 -14.85
C HIS A 276 -15.45 26.97 -14.33
N ILE A 277 -14.96 26.11 -15.24
CA ILE A 277 -14.46 24.78 -14.90
C ILE A 277 -13.05 24.52 -15.43
N ASN A 278 -12.30 23.75 -14.66
CA ASN A 278 -11.01 23.20 -15.03
C ASN A 278 -11.17 21.69 -15.28
N LEU A 279 -10.71 21.19 -16.42
CA LEU A 279 -10.40 19.77 -16.57
C LEU A 279 -9.00 19.54 -16.00
N ARG A 280 -8.91 18.68 -14.99
CA ARG A 280 -7.65 18.24 -14.39
C ARG A 280 -7.41 16.77 -14.70
N VAL A 281 -6.18 16.44 -15.08
CA VAL A 281 -5.76 15.06 -15.38
C VAL A 281 -4.41 14.82 -14.71
N GLY A 282 -4.30 13.77 -13.88
CA GLY A 282 -3.08 13.50 -13.11
C GLY A 282 -2.72 14.61 -12.11
N GLY A 283 -3.70 15.43 -11.71
CA GLY A 283 -3.52 16.59 -10.83
C GLY A 283 -3.12 17.90 -11.53
N ALA A 284 -2.72 17.88 -12.79
CA ALA A 284 -2.47 19.08 -13.59
C ALA A 284 -3.75 19.57 -14.26
N THR A 285 -3.97 20.89 -14.33
CA THR A 285 -5.03 21.48 -15.18
C THR A 285 -4.60 21.41 -16.64
N VAL A 286 -5.43 20.79 -17.48
CA VAL A 286 -5.12 20.55 -18.91
C VAL A 286 -6.08 21.27 -19.88
N ALA A 287 -7.24 21.69 -19.40
CA ALA A 287 -8.13 22.62 -20.09
C ALA A 287 -8.94 23.47 -19.10
N GLN A 288 -9.42 24.62 -19.55
CA GLN A 288 -10.18 25.59 -18.77
C GLN A 288 -11.29 26.18 -19.64
N TRP A 289 -12.52 26.28 -19.12
CA TRP A 289 -13.68 26.73 -19.89
C TRP A 289 -14.67 27.53 -19.05
N THR A 290 -15.19 28.62 -19.63
CA THR A 290 -16.40 29.28 -19.13
C THR A 290 -17.63 28.60 -19.73
N LEU A 291 -18.58 28.20 -18.89
CA LEU A 291 -19.77 27.47 -19.25
C LEU A 291 -20.89 28.40 -19.74
N THR A 292 -21.69 27.92 -20.70
CA THR A 292 -22.97 28.53 -21.06
C THR A 292 -24.09 28.05 -20.13
N ASN A 293 -25.22 28.75 -20.11
CA ASN A 293 -26.42 28.35 -19.35
C ASN A 293 -27.18 27.15 -19.96
N SER A 294 -26.80 26.72 -21.18
CA SER A 294 -27.23 25.48 -21.83
C SER A 294 -26.10 24.45 -21.84
N PHE A 295 -26.45 23.16 -21.89
CA PHE A 295 -25.47 22.07 -21.97
C PHE A 295 -24.71 22.10 -23.30
N GLN A 296 -23.38 22.10 -23.22
CA GLN A 296 -22.47 22.04 -24.37
C GLN A 296 -21.37 21.01 -24.10
N ASN A 297 -20.73 20.54 -25.18
CA ASN A 297 -19.62 19.59 -25.12
C ASN A 297 -18.28 20.34 -25.19
N TYR A 298 -17.58 20.41 -24.07
CA TYR A 298 -16.27 21.04 -23.95
C TYR A 298 -15.18 19.97 -24.16
N THR A 299 -14.37 20.11 -25.20
CA THR A 299 -13.46 19.04 -25.65
C THR A 299 -12.00 19.42 -25.44
N TYR A 300 -11.27 18.57 -24.73
CA TYR A 300 -9.81 18.59 -24.65
C TYR A 300 -9.22 17.53 -25.60
N THR A 301 -8.37 17.96 -26.54
CA THR A 301 -7.61 17.07 -27.42
C THR A 301 -6.14 17.09 -27.02
N GLY A 302 -5.65 16.00 -26.43
CA GLY A 302 -4.28 15.90 -25.93
C GLY A 302 -4.01 14.57 -25.24
N ASN A 303 -2.76 14.36 -24.81
CA ASN A 303 -2.24 13.08 -24.33
C ASN A 303 -2.02 13.01 -22.81
N ALA A 304 -2.69 13.87 -22.03
CA ALA A 304 -2.63 13.82 -20.57
C ALA A 304 -3.14 12.47 -20.02
N SER A 305 -2.57 12.01 -18.90
CA SER A 305 -2.88 10.71 -18.31
C SER A 305 -2.83 10.77 -16.77
N GLY A 306 -3.71 10.02 -16.12
CA GLY A 306 -3.91 10.03 -14.67
C GLY A 306 -5.39 10.12 -14.27
N ASP A 307 -5.65 10.35 -12.98
CA ASP A 307 -6.98 10.62 -12.43
C ASP A 307 -7.61 11.88 -13.06
N ILE A 308 -8.88 11.80 -13.48
CA ILE A 308 -9.62 12.86 -14.15
C ILE A 308 -10.58 13.53 -13.17
N GLN A 309 -10.53 14.86 -13.09
CA GLN A 309 -11.44 15.68 -12.28
C GLN A 309 -11.97 16.86 -13.09
N VAL A 310 -13.26 17.15 -12.96
CA VAL A 310 -13.88 18.41 -13.43
C VAL A 310 -14.09 19.28 -12.20
N GLN A 311 -13.33 20.38 -12.10
CA GLN A 311 -13.34 21.28 -10.95
C GLN A 311 -14.05 22.60 -11.28
N PHE A 312 -15.04 22.98 -10.47
CA PHE A 312 -15.67 24.31 -10.43
C PHE A 312 -14.91 25.21 -9.43
N ASP A 313 -14.53 26.42 -9.85
CA ASP A 313 -13.60 27.29 -9.10
C ASP A 313 -13.99 28.78 -8.97
N ASN A 314 -15.10 29.22 -9.57
CA ASN A 314 -15.55 30.62 -9.55
C ASN A 314 -16.94 30.84 -8.92
N ASP A 315 -17.34 29.99 -7.97
CA ASP A 315 -18.58 30.11 -7.19
C ASP A 315 -18.82 31.52 -6.63
N THR A 316 -20.04 32.01 -6.85
CA THR A 316 -20.62 33.26 -6.33
C THR A 316 -22.14 33.11 -6.34
N THR A 317 -22.85 33.72 -5.40
CA THR A 317 -24.32 33.68 -5.24
C THR A 317 -25.12 33.51 -6.54
N GLY A 318 -25.71 32.33 -6.73
CA GLY A 318 -26.53 31.99 -7.91
C GLY A 318 -25.78 31.34 -9.07
N ARG A 319 -24.55 30.88 -8.86
CA ARG A 319 -23.82 29.98 -9.77
C ARG A 319 -23.92 28.54 -9.30
N ASP A 320 -24.32 27.66 -10.21
CA ASP A 320 -24.23 26.21 -10.05
C ASP A 320 -23.64 25.63 -11.35
N VAL A 321 -22.86 24.56 -11.24
CA VAL A 321 -22.41 23.77 -12.40
C VAL A 321 -23.15 22.45 -12.43
N PHE A 322 -23.65 22.08 -13.61
CA PHE A 322 -24.23 20.76 -13.89
C PHE A 322 -23.34 20.07 -14.91
N VAL A 323 -22.73 18.94 -14.55
CA VAL A 323 -21.96 18.07 -15.45
C VAL A 323 -22.80 16.81 -15.67
N ASP A 324 -23.20 16.54 -16.92
CA ASP A 324 -23.98 15.33 -17.26
C ASP A 324 -23.05 14.11 -17.33
N TYR A 325 -22.01 14.20 -18.16
CA TYR A 325 -20.99 13.17 -18.26
C TYR A 325 -19.64 13.72 -18.71
N ILE A 326 -18.61 12.89 -18.58
CA ILE A 326 -17.42 12.98 -19.43
C ILE A 326 -17.38 11.80 -20.41
N GLN A 327 -16.78 12.00 -21.58
CA GLN A 327 -16.43 10.92 -22.50
C GLN A 327 -14.90 10.81 -22.59
N VAL A 328 -14.36 9.60 -22.36
CA VAL A 328 -12.93 9.32 -22.28
C VAL A 328 -12.63 8.08 -23.13
N ASN A 329 -11.77 8.20 -24.14
CA ASN A 329 -11.39 7.07 -25.01
C ASN A 329 -12.59 6.31 -25.62
N GLY A 330 -13.71 7.02 -25.84
CA GLY A 330 -14.97 6.47 -26.37
C GLY A 330 -16.00 6.07 -25.31
N GLU A 331 -15.59 5.81 -24.06
CA GLU A 331 -16.50 5.51 -22.95
C GLU A 331 -17.15 6.78 -22.39
N THR A 332 -18.47 6.75 -22.17
CA THR A 332 -19.18 7.74 -21.36
C THR A 332 -19.17 7.36 -19.89
N ARG A 333 -18.85 8.32 -19.01
CA ARG A 333 -18.88 8.20 -17.55
C ARG A 333 -19.83 9.27 -17.00
N GLN A 334 -21.00 8.84 -16.54
CA GLN A 334 -22.04 9.70 -15.96
C GLN A 334 -21.56 10.37 -14.68
N ALA A 335 -21.90 11.64 -14.45
CA ALA A 335 -21.52 12.33 -13.22
C ALA A 335 -22.36 11.88 -12.03
N GLU A 336 -23.62 11.53 -12.25
CA GLU A 336 -24.50 10.91 -11.27
C GLU A 336 -24.07 9.50 -10.86
N ASP A 337 -23.14 8.84 -11.58
CA ASP A 337 -22.51 7.58 -11.13
C ASP A 337 -21.26 7.82 -10.24
N MET A 338 -20.77 9.06 -10.12
CA MET A 338 -19.54 9.37 -9.37
C MET A 338 -19.83 9.74 -7.91
N GLU A 339 -19.33 8.95 -6.94
CA GLU A 339 -19.46 9.28 -5.51
C GLU A 339 -18.58 10.48 -5.10
N TYR A 340 -17.42 10.68 -5.75
CA TYR A 340 -16.56 11.84 -5.47
C TYR A 340 -17.09 13.10 -6.17
N ASN A 341 -18.07 13.75 -5.55
CA ASN A 341 -18.51 15.11 -5.86
C ASN A 341 -18.32 16.00 -4.60
N THR A 342 -17.31 16.87 -4.62
CA THR A 342 -17.01 17.81 -3.52
C THR A 342 -17.67 19.18 -3.70
N GLY A 343 -18.23 19.48 -4.87
CA GLY A 343 -19.00 20.70 -5.11
C GLY A 343 -20.47 20.60 -4.70
N LEU A 344 -20.99 19.40 -4.43
CA LEU A 344 -22.38 19.20 -4.02
C LEU A 344 -22.67 19.86 -2.67
N TYR A 345 -23.68 20.74 -2.66
CA TYR A 345 -24.27 21.29 -1.43
C TYR A 345 -25.37 20.35 -0.94
N ALA A 346 -25.16 19.75 0.23
CA ALA A 346 -26.12 18.87 0.88
C ALA A 346 -26.13 19.10 2.39
N ASN A 347 -27.25 18.83 3.05
CA ASN A 347 -27.40 18.99 4.51
C ASN A 347 -27.06 20.40 5.06
N GLY A 348 -27.14 21.44 4.22
CA GLY A 348 -26.83 22.82 4.59
C GLY A 348 -25.37 23.26 4.37
N SER A 349 -24.54 22.44 3.71
CA SER A 349 -23.12 22.73 3.48
C SER A 349 -22.57 22.15 2.17
N CYS A 350 -21.57 22.81 1.60
CA CYS A 350 -20.76 22.28 0.51
C CYS A 350 -19.96 21.04 0.94
N GLY A 351 -19.60 20.17 -0.02
CA GLY A 351 -18.75 18.99 0.24
C GLY A 351 -19.49 17.76 0.78
N GLY A 352 -20.80 17.66 0.56
CA GLY A 352 -21.62 16.57 1.09
C GLY A 352 -21.32 15.18 0.50
N GLY A 353 -20.79 15.11 -0.73
CA GLY A 353 -20.48 13.87 -1.43
C GLY A 353 -21.70 13.17 -2.04
N GLY A 354 -21.46 12.30 -3.02
CA GLY A 354 -22.46 11.40 -3.59
C GLY A 354 -22.90 11.72 -5.02
N ASN A 355 -23.48 10.67 -5.62
CA ASN A 355 -24.08 10.54 -6.95
C ASN A 355 -24.94 11.74 -7.39
N SER A 356 -24.32 12.74 -8.04
CA SER A 356 -25.02 13.92 -8.56
C SER A 356 -24.23 14.65 -9.64
N GLU A 357 -24.94 15.07 -10.71
CA GLU A 357 -24.44 15.99 -11.74
C GLU A 357 -24.07 17.39 -11.21
N THR A 358 -24.58 17.78 -10.03
CA THR A 358 -24.56 19.18 -9.58
C THR A 358 -23.38 19.50 -8.66
N MET A 359 -22.65 20.56 -8.99
CA MET A 359 -21.74 21.27 -8.09
C MET A 359 -22.35 22.65 -7.77
N HIS A 360 -22.88 22.79 -6.56
CA HIS A 360 -23.46 24.03 -6.01
C HIS A 360 -22.41 24.95 -5.37
N CYS A 361 -21.16 24.48 -5.22
CA CYS A 361 -20.06 25.21 -4.62
C CYS A 361 -18.74 24.90 -5.33
N ASN A 362 -17.72 25.74 -5.11
CA ASN A 362 -16.33 25.43 -5.46
C ASN A 362 -15.92 24.03 -4.97
N GLY A 363 -15.46 23.19 -5.90
CA GLY A 363 -15.25 21.76 -5.68
C GLY A 363 -15.00 21.02 -6.98
N ALA A 364 -15.03 19.70 -6.96
CA ALA A 364 -14.81 18.87 -8.14
C ALA A 364 -15.60 17.56 -8.13
N ILE A 365 -15.96 17.09 -9.33
CA ILE A 365 -16.40 15.71 -9.60
C ILE A 365 -15.21 14.92 -10.17
N GLY A 366 -14.95 13.72 -9.64
CA GLY A 366 -13.85 12.85 -10.05
C GLY A 366 -14.33 11.61 -10.78
N PHE A 367 -13.71 11.30 -11.92
CA PHE A 367 -14.18 10.31 -12.89
C PHE A 367 -13.19 9.15 -13.11
N GLY A 368 -12.23 8.95 -12.19
CA GLY A 368 -11.20 7.91 -12.27
C GLY A 368 -10.14 8.16 -13.35
N TYR A 369 -9.32 7.15 -13.63
CA TYR A 369 -8.16 7.27 -14.51
C TYR A 369 -8.54 7.27 -16.00
N THR A 370 -7.69 7.87 -16.83
CA THR A 370 -7.82 7.91 -18.29
C THR A 370 -7.90 6.54 -18.97
N TYR A 371 -7.44 5.46 -18.34
CA TYR A 371 -7.48 4.09 -18.86
C TYR A 371 -8.54 3.18 -18.20
N ASP A 372 -9.26 3.66 -17.19
CA ASP A 372 -10.33 2.87 -16.56
C ASP A 372 -11.50 2.63 -17.52
N CYS A 373 -12.24 1.55 -17.34
CA CYS A 373 -13.43 1.23 -18.13
C CYS A 373 -14.58 0.86 -17.18
N PHE A 374 -15.46 1.82 -16.92
CA PHE A 374 -16.61 1.68 -16.01
C PHE A 374 -17.78 0.92 -16.66
N SER A 375 -17.92 1.04 -17.98
CA SER A 375 -19.01 0.47 -18.78
C SER A 375 -18.73 -0.95 -19.31
N GLY A 376 -17.48 -1.41 -19.23
CA GLY A 376 -17.02 -2.68 -19.80
C GLY A 376 -16.97 -2.75 -21.34
N ASN A 377 -17.40 -1.71 -22.07
CA ASN A 377 -17.56 -1.73 -23.54
C ASN A 377 -16.36 -1.14 -24.32
N CYS A 378 -15.26 -0.79 -23.63
CA CYS A 378 -14.10 -0.13 -24.22
C CYS A 378 -13.36 -1.05 -25.21
N SER A 379 -13.49 -0.78 -26.51
CA SER A 379 -13.05 -1.68 -27.58
C SER A 379 -11.68 -1.32 -28.17
N GLY A 380 -10.61 -1.65 -27.44
CA GLY A 380 -9.24 -1.65 -27.96
C GLY A 380 -8.16 -1.69 -26.85
N GLY A 381 -7.22 -2.63 -26.85
CA GLY A 381 -7.06 -3.81 -27.70
C GLY A 381 -5.64 -4.39 -27.56
N SER A 382 -5.48 -5.67 -27.20
CA SER A 382 -4.15 -6.25 -26.95
C SER A 382 -4.10 -7.76 -27.19
N THR A 383 -3.37 -8.17 -28.23
CA THR A 383 -2.80 -9.52 -28.55
C THR A 383 -2.11 -9.41 -29.92
N GLY A 384 -1.26 -10.36 -30.33
CA GLY A 384 -0.65 -10.28 -31.67
C GLY A 384 0.30 -11.42 -32.07
N GLY A 385 0.89 -11.29 -33.26
CA GLY A 385 1.98 -12.13 -33.79
C GLY A 385 1.55 -13.40 -34.55
N GLY A 386 1.70 -13.41 -35.88
CA GLY A 386 1.48 -14.61 -36.71
C GLY A 386 1.63 -14.35 -38.21
N THR A 387 2.77 -14.75 -38.79
CA THR A 387 3.20 -14.45 -40.17
C THR A 387 2.39 -15.13 -41.28
N SER A 388 2.05 -14.37 -42.34
CA SER A 388 2.21 -14.81 -43.73
C SER A 388 2.36 -13.59 -44.66
N SER A 389 3.10 -13.74 -45.76
CA SER A 389 3.49 -12.62 -46.63
C SER A 389 2.59 -12.45 -47.85
N THR A 390 2.13 -11.22 -48.07
CA THR A 390 1.74 -10.72 -49.40
C THR A 390 2.25 -9.28 -49.56
N SER A 391 2.61 -8.89 -50.78
CA SER A 391 3.26 -7.61 -51.10
C SER A 391 2.49 -6.40 -50.54
N GLY A 392 3.13 -5.63 -49.64
CA GLY A 392 2.54 -4.44 -49.03
C GLY A 392 1.69 -4.71 -47.78
N GLY A 393 2.15 -5.60 -46.90
CA GLY A 393 1.48 -5.96 -45.64
C GLY A 393 2.17 -5.47 -44.36
N THR A 394 1.36 -5.24 -43.33
CA THR A 394 1.69 -4.83 -41.95
C THR A 394 2.88 -5.54 -41.28
N SER A 395 3.69 -4.80 -40.53
CA SER A 395 4.56 -5.33 -39.47
C SER A 395 4.30 -4.60 -38.14
N SER A 396 3.86 -5.33 -37.11
CA SER A 396 3.66 -4.82 -35.76
C SER A 396 4.94 -4.89 -34.93
N LEU A 397 5.13 -3.94 -34.01
CA LEU A 397 5.96 -4.12 -32.81
C LEU A 397 5.08 -3.94 -31.57
N GLY A 398 5.26 -4.81 -30.58
CA GLY A 398 4.56 -4.75 -29.31
C GLY A 398 5.33 -5.53 -28.24
N GLY A 399 5.10 -5.18 -26.97
CA GLY A 399 5.66 -5.86 -25.81
C GLY A 399 6.94 -5.24 -25.24
N GLY A 400 6.78 -4.50 -24.13
CA GLY A 400 7.88 -4.11 -23.24
C GLY A 400 8.66 -2.86 -23.63
N THR A 401 8.84 -1.94 -22.69
CA THR A 401 9.75 -0.79 -22.84
C THR A 401 11.19 -1.26 -22.66
N SER A 402 11.80 -1.72 -23.75
CA SER A 402 13.23 -2.09 -23.78
C SER A 402 14.11 -0.84 -23.70
N CYS A 403 14.86 -0.69 -22.61
CA CYS A 403 15.80 0.40 -22.38
C CYS A 403 16.91 0.41 -23.45
N SER A 404 17.18 1.57 -24.07
CA SER A 404 18.30 1.75 -25.02
C SER A 404 19.67 1.76 -24.32
N GLY A 405 19.66 2.00 -23.01
CA GLY A 405 20.81 1.96 -22.13
C GLY A 405 20.42 2.15 -20.66
N TYR A 406 21.40 2.00 -19.76
CA TYR A 406 21.22 2.12 -18.32
C TYR A 406 22.14 3.21 -17.75
N VAL A 407 21.67 3.93 -16.74
CA VAL A 407 22.43 4.98 -16.04
C VAL A 407 22.40 4.77 -14.53
N GLY A 408 23.53 5.08 -13.89
CA GLY A 408 23.71 4.98 -12.45
C GLY A 408 23.17 6.24 -11.78
N ILE A 409 21.90 6.20 -11.42
CA ILE A 409 21.29 7.20 -10.52
C ILE A 409 21.80 6.92 -9.12
N THR A 410 22.56 7.84 -8.52
CA THR A 410 23.19 7.61 -7.21
C THR A 410 23.08 8.80 -6.27
N PHE A 411 23.00 8.52 -4.97
CA PHE A 411 22.88 9.51 -3.92
C PHE A 411 23.86 9.23 -2.77
N ASP A 412 24.63 10.25 -2.40
CA ASP A 412 25.60 10.24 -1.29
C ASP A 412 24.98 10.80 0.00
N ASP A 413 25.72 10.82 1.10
CA ASP A 413 25.36 11.41 2.41
C ASP A 413 24.07 10.90 3.10
N GLY A 414 23.42 9.88 2.55
CA GLY A 414 22.24 9.26 3.15
C GLY A 414 22.53 8.32 4.34
N PRO A 415 21.48 7.85 5.04
CA PRO A 415 20.10 8.33 4.98
C PRO A 415 19.82 9.46 5.99
N GLY A 416 18.84 10.33 5.71
CA GLY A 416 18.40 11.39 6.63
C GLY A 416 16.96 11.85 6.38
N ALA A 417 16.64 13.09 6.75
CA ALA A 417 15.26 13.59 6.82
C ALA A 417 14.49 13.46 5.50
N ASN A 418 15.11 13.78 4.37
CA ASN A 418 14.47 13.73 3.05
C ASN A 418 14.45 12.35 2.39
N THR A 419 15.14 11.33 2.91
CA THR A 419 15.30 10.02 2.25
C THR A 419 13.96 9.39 1.89
N THR A 420 12.95 9.46 2.78
CA THR A 420 11.61 8.94 2.50
C THR A 420 10.91 9.69 1.36
N THR A 421 11.08 11.01 1.27
CA THR A 421 10.54 11.85 0.19
C THR A 421 11.21 11.52 -1.15
N LEU A 422 12.54 11.43 -1.15
CA LEU A 422 13.36 11.08 -2.32
C LEU A 422 12.98 9.70 -2.87
N ILE A 423 12.90 8.69 -2.00
CA ILE A 423 12.45 7.33 -2.34
C ILE A 423 11.06 7.33 -2.98
N ASN A 424 10.10 8.10 -2.43
CA ASN A 424 8.76 8.18 -2.98
C ASN A 424 8.75 8.82 -4.37
N LEU A 425 9.50 9.90 -4.58
CA LEU A 425 9.65 10.55 -5.88
C LEU A 425 10.31 9.63 -6.92
N LEU A 426 11.32 8.84 -6.52
CA LEU A 426 11.97 7.84 -7.38
C LEU A 426 10.99 6.74 -7.83
N ARG A 427 10.13 6.23 -6.93
CA ARG A 427 9.06 5.28 -7.31
C ARG A 427 8.04 5.90 -8.26
N GLN A 428 7.50 7.07 -7.91
CA GLN A 428 6.50 7.79 -8.71
C GLN A 428 6.96 8.03 -10.15
N ASN A 429 8.27 8.20 -10.36
CA ASN A 429 8.86 8.50 -11.65
C ASN A 429 9.55 7.31 -12.34
N ASN A 430 9.43 6.09 -11.79
CA ASN A 430 10.06 4.86 -12.29
C ASN A 430 11.60 4.95 -12.44
N LEU A 431 12.27 5.71 -11.57
CA LEU A 431 13.72 5.78 -11.49
C LEU A 431 14.24 4.77 -10.46
N THR A 432 14.11 3.48 -10.77
CA THR A 432 14.63 2.38 -9.96
C THR A 432 15.26 1.29 -10.84
N PRO A 433 16.33 0.60 -10.38
CA PRO A 433 17.04 0.78 -9.12
C PRO A 433 18.01 1.98 -9.14
N VAL A 434 18.25 2.56 -7.97
CA VAL A 434 19.31 3.55 -7.71
C VAL A 434 20.45 2.94 -6.88
N THR A 435 21.53 3.67 -6.62
CA THR A 435 22.57 3.27 -5.65
C THR A 435 22.75 4.34 -4.56
N TRP A 436 22.66 3.92 -3.30
CA TRP A 436 22.83 4.78 -2.13
C TRP A 436 24.22 4.60 -1.54
N PHE A 437 25.04 5.63 -1.50
CA PHE A 437 26.33 5.62 -0.82
C PHE A 437 26.16 6.29 0.55
N ASN A 438 25.89 5.48 1.56
CA ASN A 438 25.50 5.98 2.88
C ASN A 438 26.68 6.11 3.85
N GLN A 439 26.65 7.15 4.69
CA GLN A 439 27.59 7.29 5.80
C GLN A 439 27.23 6.34 6.95
N GLY A 440 28.19 5.57 7.46
CA GLY A 440 27.97 4.57 8.52
C GLY A 440 27.32 5.12 9.81
N GLN A 441 27.60 6.36 10.19
CA GLN A 441 26.95 7.02 11.32
C GLN A 441 25.43 7.23 11.10
N TYR A 442 25.03 7.63 9.89
CA TYR A 442 23.61 7.83 9.55
C TYR A 442 22.88 6.50 9.34
N VAL A 443 23.58 5.48 8.82
CA VAL A 443 23.08 4.09 8.76
C VAL A 443 22.75 3.57 10.17
N ALA A 444 23.66 3.76 11.13
CA ALA A 444 23.46 3.31 12.51
C ALA A 444 22.30 4.04 13.21
N ASN A 445 22.18 5.35 13.03
CA ASN A 445 21.14 6.17 13.66
C ASN A 445 19.75 6.01 13.00
N ASN A 446 19.69 5.64 11.71
CA ASN A 446 18.46 5.58 10.93
C ASN A 446 18.26 4.21 10.23
N ALA A 447 18.55 3.11 10.91
CA ALA A 447 18.48 1.75 10.34
C ALA A 447 17.11 1.41 9.67
N SER A 448 16.01 2.04 10.09
CA SER A 448 14.70 1.92 9.44
C SER A 448 14.64 2.51 8.02
N LEU A 449 15.41 3.57 7.73
CA LEU A 449 15.48 4.18 6.39
C LEU A 449 16.27 3.31 5.41
N ILE A 450 17.21 2.49 5.89
CA ILE A 450 17.95 1.51 5.08
C ILE A 450 16.99 0.48 4.48
N ALA A 451 16.01 0.02 5.26
CA ALA A 451 14.95 -0.87 4.78
C ALA A 451 14.10 -0.21 3.67
N LEU A 452 13.88 1.11 3.73
CA LEU A 452 13.17 1.86 2.68
C LEU A 452 14.03 2.06 1.43
N GLN A 453 15.29 2.50 1.57
CA GLN A 453 16.22 2.70 0.46
C GLN A 453 16.39 1.42 -0.38
N ARG A 454 16.44 0.26 0.28
CA ARG A 454 16.47 -1.07 -0.36
C ARG A 454 15.26 -1.42 -1.21
N THR A 455 14.12 -0.76 -1.03
CA THR A 455 12.94 -1.00 -1.89
C THR A 455 13.05 -0.37 -3.28
N VAL A 456 14.08 0.47 -3.50
CA VAL A 456 14.27 1.24 -4.74
C VAL A 456 15.71 1.26 -5.24
N GLY A 457 16.65 0.60 -4.56
CA GLY A 457 18.06 0.63 -4.91
C GLY A 457 18.96 -0.23 -4.03
N GLU A 458 20.25 -0.27 -4.36
CA GLU A 458 21.28 -0.95 -3.58
C GLU A 458 21.90 0.01 -2.56
N VAL A 459 22.17 -0.45 -1.33
CA VAL A 459 22.83 0.34 -0.29
C VAL A 459 24.31 -0.07 -0.20
N GLN A 460 25.19 0.92 -0.29
CA GLN A 460 26.63 0.80 -0.50
C GLN A 460 27.39 1.78 0.42
N ASN A 461 28.72 1.70 0.45
CA ASN A 461 29.56 2.29 1.50
C ASN A 461 30.05 3.72 1.17
N HIS A 462 30.03 4.64 2.14
CA HIS A 462 30.55 6.02 2.02
C HIS A 462 31.40 6.47 3.23
N SER A 463 32.19 5.56 3.83
CA SER A 463 32.87 5.73 5.13
C SER A 463 31.91 5.94 6.31
N PHE A 464 32.42 6.00 7.55
CA PHE A 464 31.55 6.07 8.74
C PHE A 464 31.24 7.51 9.14
N THR A 465 32.25 8.38 9.06
CA THR A 465 32.26 9.76 9.57
C THR A 465 32.45 10.84 8.50
N HIS A 466 32.55 10.46 7.22
CA HIS A 466 32.86 11.33 6.08
C HIS A 466 34.16 12.17 6.22
N PRO A 467 35.33 11.56 6.54
CA PRO A 467 36.59 12.29 6.62
C PRO A 467 37.29 12.38 5.25
N HIS A 468 38.24 13.31 5.11
CA HIS A 468 39.20 13.35 4.00
C HIS A 468 40.16 12.14 4.08
N LEU A 469 39.74 11.00 3.52
CA LEU A 469 40.42 9.70 3.66
C LEU A 469 41.88 9.73 3.19
N THR A 470 42.25 10.64 2.27
CA THR A 470 43.65 10.74 1.80
C THR A 470 44.64 11.19 2.87
N SER A 471 44.16 11.85 3.93
CA SER A 471 44.94 12.26 5.09
C SER A 471 45.19 11.16 6.14
N LEU A 472 44.52 10.00 6.00
CA LEU A 472 44.50 8.95 7.01
C LEU A 472 45.46 7.79 6.69
N SER A 473 45.86 7.06 7.74
CA SER A 473 46.59 5.79 7.57
C SER A 473 45.68 4.69 7.02
N TYR A 474 46.28 3.68 6.37
CA TYR A 474 45.56 2.51 5.85
C TYR A 474 44.60 1.89 6.88
N GLN A 475 45.02 1.74 8.14
CA GLN A 475 44.21 1.11 9.17
C GLN A 475 42.97 1.95 9.51
N GLN A 476 43.11 3.27 9.66
CA GLN A 476 41.99 4.18 9.92
C GLN A 476 40.97 4.16 8.77
N ILE A 477 41.44 4.12 7.52
CA ILE A 477 40.58 3.97 6.33
C ILE A 477 39.86 2.63 6.36
N TYR A 478 40.58 1.53 6.61
CA TYR A 478 39.99 0.20 6.72
C TYR A 478 38.91 0.13 7.81
N ASP A 479 39.13 0.76 8.96
CA ASP A 479 38.18 0.76 10.08
C ASP A 479 36.92 1.60 9.79
N GLU A 480 37.06 2.76 9.14
CA GLU A 480 35.91 3.55 8.66
C GLU A 480 35.05 2.78 7.65
N LEU A 481 35.69 2.09 6.70
CA LEU A 481 35.00 1.27 5.71
C LEU A 481 34.36 0.03 6.33
N ASN A 482 35.08 -0.69 7.20
CA ASN A 482 34.62 -1.91 7.85
C ASN A 482 33.43 -1.63 8.80
N ARG A 483 33.52 -0.60 9.65
CA ARG A 483 32.41 -0.17 10.53
C ARG A 483 31.16 0.20 9.74
N THR A 484 31.32 0.81 8.57
CA THR A 484 30.19 1.18 7.69
C THR A 484 29.55 -0.06 7.06
N SER A 485 30.35 -0.99 6.55
CA SER A 485 29.86 -2.28 6.06
C SER A 485 29.18 -3.11 7.16
N GLN A 486 29.64 -3.02 8.42
CA GLN A 486 28.96 -3.63 9.57
C GLN A 486 27.63 -2.93 9.89
N ALA A 487 27.58 -1.60 9.94
CA ALA A 487 26.34 -0.85 10.15
C ALA A 487 25.28 -1.17 9.08
N ILE A 488 25.68 -1.25 7.81
CA ILE A 488 24.79 -1.56 6.68
C ILE A 488 24.21 -2.98 6.81
N GLN A 489 25.04 -3.97 7.19
CA GLN A 489 24.58 -5.35 7.44
C GLN A 489 23.69 -5.46 8.70
N ASN A 490 24.01 -4.73 9.77
CA ASN A 490 23.21 -4.70 11.00
C ASN A 490 21.84 -4.03 10.78
N ALA A 491 21.75 -3.06 9.86
CA ALA A 491 20.49 -2.52 9.34
C ALA A 491 19.79 -3.45 8.31
N GLY A 492 20.26 -4.70 8.18
CA GLY A 492 19.63 -5.78 7.41
C GLY A 492 19.90 -5.77 5.91
N ALA A 493 20.74 -4.87 5.40
CA ALA A 493 21.12 -4.83 3.98
C ALA A 493 22.20 -5.89 3.66
N PRO A 494 22.37 -6.26 2.37
CA PRO A 494 23.52 -7.06 1.94
C PRO A 494 24.85 -6.36 2.29
N LYS A 495 25.94 -7.14 2.41
CA LYS A 495 27.29 -6.58 2.52
C LYS A 495 27.57 -5.69 1.29
N PRO A 496 28.06 -4.44 1.47
CA PRO A 496 28.48 -3.60 0.36
C PRO A 496 29.52 -4.26 -0.54
N THR A 497 29.36 -4.03 -1.84
CA THR A 497 30.28 -4.42 -2.93
C THR A 497 30.83 -3.20 -3.68
N LEU A 498 30.28 -2.02 -3.41
CA LEU A 498 30.70 -0.73 -3.93
C LEU A 498 31.01 0.20 -2.75
N PHE A 499 31.97 1.10 -2.97
CA PHE A 499 32.35 2.16 -2.06
C PHE A 499 32.62 3.43 -2.86
N ARG A 500 32.08 4.57 -2.41
CA ARG A 500 32.43 5.89 -2.94
C ARG A 500 33.15 6.67 -1.86
N PRO A 501 34.35 7.24 -2.11
CA PRO A 501 35.03 8.05 -1.12
C PRO A 501 34.35 9.42 -0.94
N PRO A 502 34.27 9.93 0.30
CA PRO A 502 34.05 11.34 0.59
C PRO A 502 34.85 12.25 -0.34
N TYR A 503 34.22 13.32 -0.84
CA TYR A 503 34.82 14.32 -1.75
C TYR A 503 35.39 13.75 -3.07
N GLY A 504 35.15 12.47 -3.39
CA GLY A 504 35.76 11.79 -4.55
C GLY A 504 37.26 11.43 -4.36
N GLU A 505 37.81 11.63 -3.17
CA GLU A 505 39.25 11.51 -2.90
C GLU A 505 39.77 10.06 -2.93
N THR A 506 40.90 9.81 -3.61
CA THR A 506 41.49 8.46 -3.66
C THR A 506 43.02 8.48 -3.69
N ASN A 507 43.62 7.48 -3.04
CA ASN A 507 45.05 7.15 -3.10
C ASN A 507 45.23 5.63 -2.97
N SER A 508 46.47 5.14 -2.96
CA SER A 508 46.79 3.71 -2.83
C SER A 508 46.20 3.07 -1.57
N ASN A 509 46.20 3.76 -0.42
CA ASN A 509 45.67 3.23 0.83
C ASN A 509 44.15 3.08 0.76
N VAL A 510 43.45 4.06 0.18
CA VAL A 510 41.99 4.02 -0.04
C VAL A 510 41.60 2.85 -0.95
N GLN A 511 42.34 2.65 -2.04
CA GLN A 511 42.09 1.56 -2.99
C GLN A 511 42.35 0.19 -2.36
N GLN A 512 43.47 0.02 -1.64
CA GLN A 512 43.79 -1.23 -0.95
C GLN A 512 42.78 -1.57 0.15
N ALA A 513 42.35 -0.60 0.97
CA ALA A 513 41.41 -0.83 2.05
C ALA A 513 40.01 -1.22 1.52
N ALA A 514 39.54 -0.58 0.44
CA ALA A 514 38.31 -0.97 -0.24
C ALA A 514 38.42 -2.38 -0.85
N GLN A 515 39.53 -2.68 -1.53
CA GLN A 515 39.78 -4.00 -2.12
C GLN A 515 39.85 -5.11 -1.08
N ALA A 516 40.51 -4.89 0.07
CA ALA A 516 40.61 -5.84 1.16
C ALA A 516 39.24 -6.21 1.76
N LEU A 517 38.29 -5.28 1.75
CA LEU A 517 36.91 -5.51 2.16
C LEU A 517 36.03 -6.09 1.03
N GLY A 518 36.54 -6.22 -0.20
CA GLY A 518 35.82 -6.73 -1.36
C GLY A 518 34.92 -5.70 -2.05
N MET A 519 35.25 -4.41 -1.95
CA MET A 519 34.48 -3.31 -2.54
C MET A 519 35.22 -2.64 -3.71
N ARG A 520 34.48 -2.26 -4.76
CA ARG A 520 35.01 -1.41 -5.84
C ARG A 520 34.87 0.08 -5.47
N VAL A 521 35.92 0.86 -5.72
CA VAL A 521 35.84 2.33 -5.69
C VAL A 521 34.98 2.82 -6.87
N ILE A 522 33.97 3.66 -6.60
CA ILE A 522 33.05 4.26 -7.57
C ILE A 522 33.11 5.78 -7.49
N ILE A 523 33.38 6.42 -8.63
CA ILE A 523 33.26 7.88 -8.87
C ILE A 523 32.14 8.10 -9.91
N TRP A 524 31.75 9.34 -10.15
CA TRP A 524 30.75 9.75 -11.14
C TRP A 524 31.37 10.20 -12.47
N ASP A 525 30.60 10.16 -13.56
CA ASP A 525 30.92 10.82 -14.83
C ASP A 525 30.26 12.21 -14.94
N VAL A 526 29.16 12.42 -14.21
CA VAL A 526 28.36 13.65 -14.20
C VAL A 526 28.19 14.12 -12.75
N ASP A 527 28.52 15.37 -12.50
CA ASP A 527 28.28 16.06 -11.22
C ASP A 527 27.00 16.91 -11.35
N SER A 528 26.02 16.71 -10.47
CA SER A 528 24.77 17.48 -10.50
C SER A 528 24.88 18.88 -9.89
N ARG A 529 25.93 19.13 -9.10
CA ARG A 529 26.13 20.35 -8.30
C ARG A 529 25.03 20.65 -7.28
N ASP A 530 24.22 19.66 -6.89
CA ASP A 530 23.21 19.83 -5.84
C ASP A 530 23.81 20.22 -4.48
N TRP A 531 25.01 19.70 -4.18
CA TRP A 531 25.85 20.10 -3.05
C TRP A 531 26.33 21.57 -3.10
N ASP A 532 26.46 22.14 -4.30
CA ASP A 532 26.90 23.51 -4.60
C ASP A 532 25.70 24.47 -4.78
N GLY A 533 24.52 24.07 -4.26
CA GLY A 533 23.29 24.86 -4.29
C GLY A 533 22.57 24.92 -5.65
N ALA A 534 22.90 24.05 -6.61
CA ALA A 534 22.27 24.03 -7.92
C ALA A 534 20.74 23.93 -7.84
N SER A 535 20.04 24.61 -8.75
CA SER A 535 18.57 24.56 -8.84
C SER A 535 18.11 23.21 -9.37
N ALA A 536 16.85 22.84 -9.08
CA ALA A 536 16.24 21.59 -9.58
C ALA A 536 16.38 21.42 -11.10
N SER A 537 16.23 22.50 -11.87
CA SER A 537 16.41 22.47 -13.33
C SER A 537 17.88 22.35 -13.76
N ALA A 538 18.83 22.90 -13.00
CA ALA A 538 20.26 22.71 -13.25
C ALA A 538 20.68 21.25 -12.99
N ILE A 539 20.23 20.67 -11.88
CA ILE A 539 20.42 19.25 -11.53
C ILE A 539 19.84 18.34 -12.63
N ALA A 540 18.61 18.63 -13.10
CA ALA A 540 17.98 17.88 -14.19
C ALA A 540 18.68 18.06 -15.55
N ASN A 541 19.27 19.24 -15.82
CA ASN A 541 20.07 19.50 -17.00
C ASN A 541 21.44 18.79 -16.95
N ALA A 542 22.05 18.66 -15.78
CA ALA A 542 23.24 17.82 -15.59
C ALA A 542 22.90 16.35 -15.86
N ALA A 543 21.82 15.82 -15.27
CA ALA A 543 21.35 14.46 -15.54
C ALA A 543 21.01 14.22 -17.02
N ASN A 544 20.58 15.24 -17.76
CA ASN A 544 20.35 15.13 -19.20
C ASN A 544 21.63 14.85 -20.02
N GLN A 545 22.83 15.07 -19.46
CA GLN A 545 24.10 14.78 -20.11
C GLN A 545 24.43 13.28 -20.12
N LEU A 546 23.89 12.50 -19.17
CA LEU A 546 24.20 11.08 -18.97
C LEU A 546 24.04 10.23 -20.25
N GLN A 547 25.02 9.37 -20.50
CA GLN A 547 25.05 8.37 -21.56
C GLN A 547 24.99 6.95 -20.98
N ASN A 548 24.75 5.95 -21.83
CA ASN A 548 24.69 4.55 -21.41
C ASN A 548 25.95 4.12 -20.63
N GLY A 549 25.76 3.50 -19.47
CA GLY A 549 26.81 3.06 -18.55
C GLY A 549 27.29 4.11 -17.55
N GLN A 550 26.99 5.40 -17.74
CA GLN A 550 27.50 6.48 -16.89
C GLN A 550 26.77 6.62 -15.56
N VAL A 551 27.43 7.27 -14.59
CA VAL A 551 26.97 7.47 -13.21
C VAL A 551 26.89 8.97 -12.88
N ILE A 552 25.81 9.40 -12.22
CA ILE A 552 25.66 10.78 -11.71
C ILE A 552 25.80 10.87 -10.20
N LEU A 553 26.52 11.89 -9.72
CA LEU A 553 26.53 12.30 -8.31
C LEU A 553 25.34 13.22 -8.00
N MET A 554 24.57 12.83 -7.00
CA MET A 554 23.60 13.64 -6.26
C MET A 554 23.70 13.25 -4.77
N HIS A 555 22.95 13.91 -3.88
CA HIS A 555 23.03 13.69 -2.44
C HIS A 555 21.63 13.52 -1.79
N ASP A 556 21.58 12.78 -0.68
CA ASP A 556 20.37 12.46 0.12
C ASP A 556 20.31 13.31 1.41
N ALA A 557 19.44 12.95 2.37
CA ALA A 557 19.26 13.58 3.67
C ALA A 557 18.67 15.01 3.67
N ASN A 558 19.29 15.99 3.01
CA ASN A 558 18.97 17.42 3.16
C ASN A 558 18.71 18.18 1.84
N TYR A 559 19.00 17.61 0.66
CA TYR A 559 18.97 18.34 -0.62
C TYR A 559 17.58 18.43 -1.26
N ASN A 560 16.81 19.45 -0.85
CA ASN A 560 15.47 19.72 -1.36
C ASN A 560 15.41 19.96 -2.89
N ASN A 561 16.46 20.55 -3.48
CA ASN A 561 16.52 20.79 -4.93
C ASN A 561 16.64 19.48 -5.72
N THR A 562 17.34 18.48 -5.15
CA THR A 562 17.49 17.13 -5.72
C THR A 562 16.14 16.42 -5.77
N ASN A 563 15.34 16.49 -4.70
CA ASN A 563 13.95 16.03 -4.69
C ASN A 563 13.12 16.68 -5.81
N ALA A 564 13.18 18.01 -5.94
CA ALA A 564 12.43 18.73 -6.97
C ALA A 564 12.89 18.40 -8.40
N ALA A 565 14.13 17.94 -8.61
CA ALA A 565 14.66 17.55 -9.92
C ALA A 565 14.14 16.20 -10.44
N ILE A 566 13.77 15.26 -9.55
CA ILE A 566 13.52 13.84 -9.89
C ILE A 566 12.53 13.64 -11.07
N ALA A 567 11.44 14.40 -11.11
CA ALA A 567 10.45 14.29 -12.18
C ALA A 567 10.96 14.77 -13.55
N GLN A 568 11.82 15.81 -13.56
CA GLN A 568 12.45 16.29 -14.79
C GLN A 568 13.59 15.35 -15.22
N ILE A 569 14.39 14.82 -14.28
CA ILE A 569 15.41 13.78 -14.54
C ILE A 569 14.77 12.56 -15.23
N ALA A 570 13.68 12.03 -14.69
CA ALA A 570 12.98 10.89 -15.26
C ALA A 570 12.41 11.16 -16.66
N THR A 571 11.98 12.39 -16.91
CA THR A 571 11.46 12.81 -18.22
C THR A 571 12.58 12.93 -19.25
N ASN A 572 13.71 13.54 -18.87
CA ASN A 572 14.92 13.64 -19.69
C ASN A 572 15.47 12.25 -20.07
N LEU A 573 15.57 11.33 -19.10
CA LEU A 573 16.10 9.98 -19.35
C LEU A 573 15.16 9.13 -20.22
N ARG A 574 13.85 9.16 -19.97
CA ARG A 574 12.85 8.50 -20.83
C ARG A 574 12.88 9.02 -22.27
N ALA A 575 13.06 10.34 -22.47
CA ALA A 575 13.20 10.94 -23.80
C ALA A 575 14.47 10.46 -24.55
N LYS A 576 15.49 9.98 -23.83
CA LYS A 576 16.71 9.37 -24.39
C LYS A 576 16.65 7.83 -24.47
N GLY A 577 15.55 7.21 -24.02
CA GLY A 577 15.39 5.76 -23.87
C GLY A 577 16.23 5.13 -22.74
N LEU A 578 16.86 5.96 -21.90
CA LEU A 578 17.74 5.52 -20.81
C LEU A 578 16.93 5.21 -19.56
N CYS A 579 17.30 4.12 -18.88
CA CYS A 579 16.68 3.64 -17.64
C CYS A 579 17.63 3.74 -16.45
N ALA A 580 17.11 3.81 -15.23
CA ALA A 580 17.91 3.60 -14.02
C ALA A 580 18.42 2.14 -13.98
N GLY A 581 19.66 1.94 -13.52
CA GLY A 581 20.30 0.62 -13.50
C GLY A 581 21.27 0.44 -12.34
N ARG A 582 21.56 -0.82 -12.02
CA ARG A 582 22.55 -1.19 -10.98
C ARG A 582 23.96 -0.90 -11.47
N ILE A 583 24.86 -0.50 -10.58
CA ILE A 583 26.28 -0.34 -10.90
C ILE A 583 26.97 -1.70 -10.75
N ASP A 584 27.63 -2.17 -11.81
CA ASP A 584 28.28 -3.48 -11.77
C ASP A 584 29.67 -3.40 -11.12
N ALA A 585 29.89 -4.18 -10.06
CA ALA A 585 31.14 -4.17 -9.29
C ALA A 585 32.37 -4.66 -10.08
N SER A 586 32.21 -5.33 -11.23
CA SER A 586 33.34 -5.74 -12.08
C SER A 586 33.81 -4.64 -13.04
N THR A 587 32.92 -3.73 -13.46
CA THR A 587 33.22 -2.66 -14.42
C THR A 587 33.23 -1.25 -13.80
N GLY A 588 32.37 -1.01 -12.80
CA GLY A 588 32.04 0.32 -12.28
C GLY A 588 31.03 1.09 -13.13
N ARG A 589 30.35 0.42 -14.08
CA ARG A 589 29.37 1.02 -15.01
C ARG A 589 27.95 0.55 -14.72
N ALA A 590 26.98 1.39 -15.07
CA ALA A 590 25.57 1.08 -14.92
C ALA A 590 25.09 0.05 -15.94
N VAL A 591 24.32 -0.94 -15.50
CA VAL A 591 23.81 -2.05 -16.32
C VAL A 591 22.38 -2.42 -15.93
N ALA A 592 21.77 -3.32 -16.71
CA ALA A 592 20.43 -3.82 -16.47
C ALA A 592 20.27 -4.41 -15.04
N PRO A 593 19.14 -4.13 -14.37
CA PRO A 593 18.73 -4.87 -13.18
C PRO A 593 18.61 -6.37 -13.50
N SER A 594 19.01 -7.24 -12.57
CA SER A 594 19.09 -8.69 -12.79
C SER A 594 17.69 -9.36 -12.77
N GLY A 595 16.95 -9.19 -13.88
CA GLY A 595 15.64 -9.80 -14.11
C GLY A 595 15.36 -10.19 -15.57
N GLY A 596 16.30 -9.97 -16.49
CA GLY A 596 16.18 -10.33 -17.91
C GLY A 596 17.24 -11.35 -18.34
N THR A 597 16.82 -12.56 -18.70
CA THR A 597 17.68 -13.55 -19.36
C THR A 597 17.69 -13.32 -20.87
N THR A 598 18.67 -12.55 -21.35
CA THR A 598 19.14 -12.61 -22.74
C THR A 598 20.53 -13.24 -22.76
N PRO A 599 20.68 -14.52 -23.15
CA PRO A 599 21.99 -15.12 -23.36
C PRO A 599 22.66 -14.45 -24.57
N SER A 600 23.82 -13.82 -24.36
CA SER A 600 24.63 -13.31 -25.47
C SER A 600 25.07 -14.46 -26.37
N SER A 601 24.68 -14.41 -27.64
CA SER A 601 25.12 -15.36 -28.65
C SER A 601 26.59 -15.10 -29.03
N VAL A 602 27.47 -16.01 -28.63
CA VAL A 602 28.83 -16.13 -29.19
C VAL A 602 28.91 -17.39 -30.04
N ALA A 603 29.40 -17.23 -31.27
CA ALA A 603 29.38 -18.27 -32.28
C ALA A 603 30.50 -19.31 -32.10
N ALA A 604 30.22 -20.49 -32.64
CA ALA A 604 31.02 -21.71 -32.66
C ALA A 604 32.56 -21.58 -32.67
N THR A 605 33.20 -22.53 -32.00
CA THR A 605 34.38 -23.22 -32.56
C THR A 605 34.23 -24.72 -32.32
N SER A 606 34.71 -25.54 -33.25
CA SER A 606 34.43 -26.97 -33.34
C SER A 606 35.55 -27.86 -32.80
N SER A 607 35.18 -29.01 -32.24
CA SER A 607 36.02 -30.22 -32.23
C SER A 607 35.14 -31.48 -32.17
N ARG A 608 35.67 -32.62 -32.64
CA ARG A 608 34.96 -33.91 -32.77
C ARG A 608 35.72 -35.02 -32.03
N SER A 609 35.02 -35.81 -31.21
CA SER A 609 35.33 -37.23 -30.90
C SER A 609 34.23 -37.78 -29.96
N SER A 610 33.34 -38.70 -30.33
CA SER A 610 33.54 -40.12 -30.70
C SER A 610 33.90 -41.06 -29.53
N SER A 611 32.88 -41.46 -28.76
CA SER A 611 32.38 -42.85 -28.56
C SER A 611 33.35 -44.06 -28.43
N PRO A 612 32.91 -45.22 -27.87
CA PRO A 612 32.00 -45.49 -26.74
C PRO A 612 32.46 -46.73 -25.88
N LEU A 613 31.55 -47.34 -25.09
CA LEU A 613 31.61 -48.74 -24.54
C LEU A 613 32.64 -49.01 -23.41
N ALA A 614 32.47 -50.00 -22.50
CA ALA A 614 31.28 -50.78 -22.13
C ALA A 614 31.30 -51.31 -20.67
N SER A 615 30.08 -51.42 -20.13
CA SER A 615 29.53 -52.26 -19.05
C SER A 615 30.34 -53.39 -18.38
N SER A 616 29.98 -53.65 -17.12
CA SER A 616 29.54 -54.99 -16.69
C SER A 616 28.16 -54.93 -16.02
N ARG A 617 27.30 -55.93 -16.28
CA ARG A 617 25.91 -56.04 -15.77
C ARG A 617 25.72 -57.38 -15.06
N SER A 618 24.88 -57.40 -14.03
CA SER A 618 24.00 -58.51 -13.68
C SER A 618 22.78 -57.89 -12.97
N SER A 619 21.58 -57.78 -13.58
CA SER A 619 20.59 -58.82 -13.91
C SER A 619 20.03 -59.53 -12.67
N SER A 620 18.72 -59.74 -12.51
CA SER A 620 17.64 -59.78 -13.52
C SER A 620 16.33 -59.10 -13.08
N SER A 621 15.42 -58.91 -14.03
CA SER A 621 14.17 -58.13 -13.95
C SER A 621 12.91 -58.95 -13.65
N VAL A 622 11.92 -58.33 -12.99
CA VAL A 622 10.49 -58.68 -13.12
C VAL A 622 9.65 -57.38 -13.21
N GLY A 623 8.58 -57.43 -14.01
CA GLY A 623 7.36 -56.60 -13.95
C GLY A 623 7.42 -55.15 -13.45
N GLY A 624 7.08 -54.20 -14.32
CA GLY A 624 6.77 -52.83 -13.90
C GLY A 624 5.37 -52.72 -13.29
N SER A 625 5.28 -52.06 -12.15
CA SER A 625 4.06 -51.42 -11.65
C SER A 625 4.38 -50.00 -11.18
N THR A 626 3.41 -49.09 -11.26
CA THR A 626 3.53 -47.74 -10.71
C THR A 626 3.50 -47.80 -9.18
N GLY A 627 4.63 -47.47 -8.53
CA GLY A 627 4.64 -47.11 -7.10
C GLY A 627 4.44 -45.60 -6.97
N GLY A 628 3.29 -45.16 -6.45
CA GLY A 628 2.95 -43.74 -6.41
C GLY A 628 3.80 -42.92 -5.45
N THR A 629 3.90 -41.63 -5.75
CA THR A 629 4.40 -40.65 -4.79
C THR A 629 3.41 -40.50 -3.65
N CYS A 630 3.75 -40.99 -2.46
CA CYS A 630 3.02 -40.66 -1.24
C CYS A 630 3.00 -39.14 -1.03
N GLN A 631 1.82 -38.59 -0.78
CA GLN A 631 1.61 -37.18 -0.46
C GLN A 631 0.88 -37.06 0.87
N CYS A 632 1.32 -36.14 1.72
CA CYS A 632 0.57 -35.81 2.93
C CYS A 632 -0.64 -34.96 2.56
N ASN A 633 -1.85 -35.40 2.91
CA ASN A 633 -3.02 -34.53 2.94
C ASN A 633 -3.00 -33.69 4.22
N TRP A 634 -2.41 -32.50 4.11
CA TRP A 634 -2.35 -31.51 5.17
C TRP A 634 -3.55 -30.57 5.04
N TRP A 635 -4.60 -30.86 5.81
CA TRP A 635 -5.84 -30.06 5.91
C TRP A 635 -6.46 -29.71 4.54
N GLY A 636 -6.52 -30.70 3.63
CA GLY A 636 -7.08 -30.57 2.29
C GLY A 636 -6.05 -30.30 1.18
N THR A 637 -4.80 -30.00 1.52
CA THR A 637 -3.72 -29.71 0.55
C THR A 637 -2.70 -30.85 0.49
N LEU A 638 -2.32 -31.29 -0.71
CA LEU A 638 -1.39 -32.40 -0.92
C LEU A 638 0.07 -31.92 -1.03
N TYR A 639 0.91 -32.29 -0.05
CA TYR A 639 2.34 -32.01 -0.05
C TYR A 639 3.17 -33.28 -0.30
N PRO A 640 4.29 -33.22 -1.05
CA PRO A 640 5.17 -34.36 -1.24
C PRO A 640 5.88 -34.71 0.08
N THR A 641 6.15 -36.01 0.29
CA THR A 641 6.97 -36.44 1.44
C THR A 641 8.45 -36.13 1.22
N CYS A 642 9.14 -35.70 2.28
CA CYS A 642 10.59 -35.49 2.26
C CYS A 642 11.34 -36.83 2.21
N LYS A 643 12.51 -36.86 1.56
CA LYS A 643 13.37 -38.05 1.45
C LYS A 643 14.65 -37.94 2.26
N ASN A 644 15.17 -36.73 2.45
CA ASN A 644 16.45 -36.48 3.13
C ASN A 644 16.26 -35.77 4.48
N THR A 645 15.15 -35.04 4.65
CA THR A 645 14.80 -34.33 5.89
C THR A 645 14.30 -35.33 6.94
N ALA A 646 14.91 -35.34 8.13
CA ALA A 646 14.63 -36.35 9.17
C ALA A 646 13.37 -36.10 10.01
N SER A 647 12.98 -34.84 10.23
CA SER A 647 11.75 -34.46 10.93
C SER A 647 11.27 -33.07 10.48
N GLY A 648 9.99 -32.77 10.71
CA GLY A 648 9.37 -31.48 10.39
C GLY A 648 9.07 -31.29 8.89
N TRP A 649 9.36 -30.07 8.42
CA TRP A 649 9.24 -29.65 7.02
C TRP A 649 10.62 -29.45 6.41
N GLY A 650 10.75 -29.72 5.12
CA GLY A 650 12.00 -29.60 4.37
C GLY A 650 11.83 -28.91 3.02
N TRP A 651 12.95 -28.70 2.32
CA TRP A 651 12.98 -28.16 0.96
C TRP A 651 13.87 -29.04 0.08
N GLU A 652 13.25 -29.80 -0.82
CA GLU A 652 13.91 -30.82 -1.63
C GLU A 652 13.39 -30.75 -3.07
N ASN A 653 14.26 -30.83 -4.08
CA ASN A 653 13.85 -30.76 -5.51
C ASN A 653 13.03 -29.50 -5.87
N ASN A 654 13.51 -28.33 -5.40
CA ASN A 654 12.94 -26.99 -5.56
C ASN A 654 11.46 -26.86 -5.14
N ARG A 655 11.05 -27.57 -4.09
CA ARG A 655 9.72 -27.45 -3.48
C ARG A 655 9.76 -27.78 -1.99
N SER A 656 8.77 -27.28 -1.24
CA SER A 656 8.53 -27.71 0.15
C SER A 656 8.07 -29.16 0.21
N CYS A 657 8.52 -29.88 1.23
CA CYS A 657 8.09 -31.24 1.55
C CYS A 657 7.82 -31.37 3.06
N ILE A 658 7.11 -32.42 3.47
CA ILE A 658 6.84 -32.74 4.89
C ILE A 658 7.33 -34.16 5.21
N THR A 659 7.86 -34.41 6.40
CA THR A 659 8.23 -35.79 6.79
C THR A 659 6.99 -36.61 7.15
N THR A 660 6.97 -37.90 6.81
CA THR A 660 5.85 -38.82 7.13
C THR A 660 5.54 -38.85 8.63
N SER A 661 6.56 -38.75 9.49
CA SER A 661 6.40 -38.61 10.96
C SER A 661 5.68 -37.32 11.39
N THR A 662 5.82 -36.24 10.63
CA THR A 662 5.16 -34.95 10.92
C THR A 662 3.78 -34.89 10.27
N CYS A 663 3.58 -35.57 9.14
CA CYS A 663 2.26 -35.79 8.57
C CYS A 663 1.37 -36.57 9.55
N ASN A 664 1.79 -37.79 9.91
CA ASN A 664 0.97 -38.74 10.67
C ASN A 664 0.89 -38.44 12.18
N SER A 665 1.43 -37.32 12.66
CA SER A 665 1.33 -36.87 14.07
C SER A 665 0.09 -36.02 14.35
N GLN A 666 -0.73 -35.72 13.34
CA GLN A 666 -1.92 -34.88 13.49
C GLN A 666 -3.16 -35.70 13.86
N GLY A 667 -4.08 -35.07 14.58
CA GLY A 667 -5.36 -35.67 14.96
C GLY A 667 -6.36 -35.79 13.79
N ALA A 668 -7.44 -36.54 14.01
CA ALA A 668 -8.46 -36.81 13.01
C ALA A 668 -9.06 -35.52 12.40
N GLY A 669 -8.63 -35.19 11.19
CA GLY A 669 -9.00 -33.95 10.47
C GLY A 669 -7.90 -33.47 9.51
N GLY A 670 -6.64 -33.74 9.82
CA GLY A 670 -5.49 -33.47 8.94
C GLY A 670 -4.40 -34.52 9.10
N GLY A 671 -3.39 -34.49 8.22
CA GLY A 671 -2.18 -35.30 8.39
C GLY A 671 -2.36 -36.79 8.10
N ARG A 672 -3.03 -37.13 6.99
CA ARG A 672 -3.02 -38.50 6.47
C ARG A 672 -2.13 -38.60 5.24
N GLU A 673 -1.16 -39.49 5.29
CA GLU A 673 -0.40 -39.90 4.11
C GLU A 673 -1.30 -40.65 3.11
N ILE A 674 -1.31 -40.19 1.86
CA ILE A 674 -2.04 -40.78 0.73
C ILE A 674 -1.00 -41.22 -0.31
N CYS A 675 -0.82 -42.53 -0.43
CA CYS A 675 -0.05 -43.15 -1.50
C CYS A 675 -1.00 -43.67 -2.58
N ASN A 676 -0.60 -43.52 -3.85
CA ASN A 676 -1.31 -44.03 -5.03
C ASN A 676 -0.65 -45.33 -5.54
#